data_AF-A0A4S3JWA9-F1
#
_entry.id   AF-A0A4S3JWA9-F1
#
_cell.length_a   1.000
_cell.length_b   1.000
_cell.length_c   1.000
_cell.angle_alpha   90.00
_cell.angle_beta   90.00
_cell.angle_gamma   90.00
#
_symmetry.space_group_name_H-M   'P 1'
#
loop_
_entity.id
_entity.type
_entity.pdbx_description
1 polymer ?
#
loop_
_entity_poly.entity_id
_entity_poly.type
_entity_poly.pdbx_seq_one_letter_code
_entity_poly.pdbx_strand_id
1 'polypeptide(L)'
;MGVGPSSEYPGKAFSPEELSVALAERFATKCFTPLELAHFKDNFFSRATDQGGMKYWNEKTLSDFLGIPDSSDADCPLDAGPVIFRMVSYLGAFPFQNTLAPSVLTFEAMVKVVVLLTERYGKVLRRASKDRIRLLFGSLADVGRKDVDRHPTPNKTVEEYGSGDSPVVKSHAMGFSIDEPANDSYEDDEDDDLALAALESLDAIEVFRHDSRIDKAVYEARISIATFRRLLMLLLVISPLESTQSVEIYTTDLSKDRMESVRKEADNLLAAFPQEKSGGISYVTFAKTISTSLPFIFDPLTPLFEHLLFSKNLDLSQKRSPDDPRAAASSSKEASETLLLPLPESVMLPGSFKSVILNPSIISHLSFFLPSTTSNQNLLRGNTRLHPVFSTAGHGTSLTSFSHNVLTWQSGTLLLLEGYISGSSRDQETPITIGAFLPQPWKSGTLTTHSTKPTEPSTLPCLFQLSRKHLVLQGNSSPSVQKPNMPTAYFSTHSGISIGCQIPPSSRTQQLRPSPLGAGSLTIDVGLETANFHVSPIGQNGVFLPPATGGPSDTSTTRTHIDIYNLEIWGLVPDPSTSTASEPGQSAAELQQARWEFEAREAERRRNLNLKAGAGDSAAESARWLLETAGLIGDSTGRPRQSA
;
A
#
# COMPACT_ATOMS: atom_id res chain seq x y z
N MET A 1 11.64 21.30 -64.33
CA MET A 1 11.50 21.83 -62.95
C MET A 1 10.44 20.99 -62.25
N GLY A 2 10.66 20.28 -61.15
CA GLY A 2 11.89 19.92 -60.44
C GLY A 2 11.75 18.46 -60.02
N VAL A 3 12.80 17.68 -60.29
CA VAL A 3 12.95 16.30 -59.83
C VAL A 3 13.60 16.42 -58.45
N GLY A 4 12.81 16.23 -57.39
CA GLY A 4 13.34 16.11 -56.04
C GLY A 4 13.89 14.69 -55.86
N PRO A 5 15.15 14.50 -55.42
CA PRO A 5 15.69 13.18 -55.24
C PRO A 5 15.05 12.53 -54.01
N SER A 6 14.30 11.44 -54.22
CA SER A 6 14.09 10.44 -53.16
C SER A 6 15.46 9.90 -52.79
N SER A 7 15.96 10.36 -51.66
CA SER A 7 17.08 9.76 -50.97
C SER A 7 16.60 8.47 -50.32
N GLU A 8 16.45 7.40 -51.11
CA GLU A 8 16.50 6.03 -50.59
C GLU A 8 17.95 5.77 -50.16
N TYR A 9 18.29 6.15 -48.92
CA TYR A 9 19.39 5.49 -48.24
C TYR A 9 18.91 4.08 -47.91
N PRO A 10 19.70 3.01 -48.19
CA PRO A 10 19.37 1.69 -47.70
C PRO A 10 19.27 1.78 -46.19
N GLY A 11 18.08 1.53 -45.64
CA GLY A 11 17.80 1.59 -44.21
C GLY A 11 18.85 0.76 -43.47
N LYS A 12 19.67 1.44 -42.66
CA LYS A 12 20.64 0.78 -41.81
C LYS A 12 19.82 0.05 -40.74
N ALA A 13 19.59 -1.25 -40.93
CA ALA A 13 18.95 -2.08 -39.92
C ALA A 13 19.89 -2.12 -38.70
N PHE A 14 19.58 -1.33 -37.68
CA PHE A 14 20.32 -1.34 -36.43
C PHE A 14 20.08 -2.67 -35.72
N SER A 15 21.13 -3.25 -35.13
CA SER A 15 20.96 -4.47 -34.33
C SER A 15 20.22 -4.15 -33.02
N PRO A 16 19.53 -5.13 -32.39
CA PRO A 16 18.89 -4.93 -31.09
C PRO A 16 19.86 -4.41 -30.01
N GLU A 17 21.11 -4.82 -30.04
CA GLU A 17 22.16 -4.36 -29.14
C GLU A 17 22.52 -2.88 -29.39
N GLU A 18 22.67 -2.48 -30.65
CA GLU A 18 22.94 -1.07 -31.01
C GLU A 18 21.80 -0.16 -30.57
N LEU A 19 20.54 -0.58 -30.77
CA LEU A 19 19.35 0.16 -30.34
C LEU A 19 19.25 0.22 -28.81
N SER A 20 19.57 -0.87 -28.12
CA SER A 20 19.61 -0.95 -26.66
C SER A 20 20.63 0.05 -26.06
N VAL A 21 21.81 0.17 -26.67
CA VAL A 21 22.84 1.15 -26.27
C VAL A 21 22.39 2.59 -26.59
N ALA A 22 21.85 2.83 -27.79
CA ALA A 22 21.35 4.15 -28.18
C ALA A 22 20.24 4.65 -27.25
N LEU A 23 19.37 3.75 -26.76
CA LEU A 23 18.37 4.09 -25.76
C LEU A 23 19.00 4.50 -24.42
N ALA A 24 19.98 3.75 -23.95
CA ALA A 24 20.69 4.06 -22.70
C ALA A 24 21.36 5.44 -22.77
N GLU A 25 21.97 5.81 -23.90
CA GLU A 25 22.55 7.14 -24.11
C GLU A 25 21.49 8.26 -24.09
N ARG A 26 20.31 8.01 -24.69
CA ARG A 26 19.19 8.96 -24.64
C ARG A 26 18.64 9.12 -23.23
N PHE A 27 18.52 8.04 -22.47
CA PHE A 27 18.15 8.10 -21.06
C PHE A 27 19.20 8.87 -20.24
N ALA A 28 20.49 8.58 -20.41
CA ALA A 28 21.57 9.27 -19.72
C ALA A 28 21.53 10.79 -19.94
N THR A 29 21.21 11.24 -21.17
CA THR A 29 21.21 12.66 -21.53
C THR A 29 19.91 13.40 -21.22
N LYS A 30 18.76 12.71 -21.16
CA LYS A 30 17.44 13.35 -20.98
C LYS A 30 16.85 13.14 -19.59
N CYS A 31 17.12 12.01 -18.95
CA CYS A 31 16.50 11.64 -17.67
C CYS A 31 17.31 12.08 -16.45
N PHE A 32 18.60 12.37 -16.61
CA PHE A 32 19.50 12.79 -15.53
C PHE A 32 20.03 14.20 -15.74
N THR A 33 20.29 14.89 -14.63
CA THR A 33 21.14 16.08 -14.62
C THR A 33 22.61 15.70 -14.79
N PRO A 34 23.48 16.61 -15.26
CA PRO A 34 24.91 16.33 -15.37
C PRO A 34 25.57 15.92 -14.04
N LEU A 35 25.07 16.48 -12.93
CA LEU A 35 25.56 16.16 -11.58
C LEU A 35 25.17 14.74 -11.17
N GLU A 36 23.90 14.37 -11.29
CA GLU A 36 23.42 13.00 -11.01
C GLU A 36 24.19 11.96 -11.84
N LEU A 37 24.45 12.25 -13.12
CA LEU A 37 25.19 11.34 -13.99
C LEU A 37 26.66 11.19 -13.55
N ALA A 38 27.28 12.24 -13.00
CA ALA A 38 28.63 12.17 -12.45
C ALA A 38 28.67 11.30 -11.19
N HIS A 39 27.74 11.50 -10.25
CA HIS A 39 27.61 10.65 -9.06
C HIS A 39 27.31 9.19 -9.41
N PHE A 40 26.45 8.96 -10.40
CA PHE A 40 26.13 7.61 -10.85
C PHE A 40 27.34 6.90 -11.47
N LYS A 41 28.10 7.60 -12.33
CA LYS A 41 29.35 7.05 -12.87
C LYS A 41 30.34 6.71 -11.78
N ASP A 42 30.53 7.60 -10.80
CA ASP A 42 31.43 7.35 -9.67
C ASP A 42 31.00 6.13 -8.85
N ASN A 43 29.72 6.05 -8.46
CA ASN A 43 29.17 4.92 -7.72
C ASN A 43 29.34 3.60 -8.49
N PHE A 44 29.05 3.59 -9.80
CA PHE A 44 29.19 2.42 -10.66
C PHE A 44 30.66 1.98 -10.80
N PHE A 45 31.52 2.87 -11.29
CA PHE A 45 32.89 2.51 -11.66
C PHE A 45 33.81 2.28 -10.46
N SER A 46 33.51 2.84 -9.29
CA SER A 46 34.27 2.57 -8.06
C SER A 46 34.11 1.14 -7.55
N ARG A 47 33.02 0.46 -7.90
CA ARG A 47 32.68 -0.90 -7.43
C ARG A 47 32.62 -1.95 -8.55
N ALA A 48 32.68 -1.52 -9.81
CA ALA A 48 32.56 -2.42 -10.94
C ALA A 48 33.74 -3.41 -11.01
N THR A 49 33.41 -4.67 -11.29
CA THR A 49 34.40 -5.69 -11.63
C THR A 49 34.80 -5.51 -13.09
N ASP A 50 36.10 -5.61 -13.39
CA ASP A 50 36.62 -5.56 -14.76
C ASP A 50 36.99 -6.97 -15.22
N GLN A 51 36.35 -7.42 -16.30
CA GLN A 51 36.69 -8.69 -16.95
C GLN A 51 36.78 -8.46 -18.46
N GLY A 52 37.98 -8.60 -19.00
CA GLY A 52 38.20 -8.47 -20.45
C GLY A 52 37.91 -7.08 -21.00
N GLY A 53 38.04 -6.02 -20.20
CA GLY A 53 37.74 -4.64 -20.59
C GLY A 53 36.25 -4.27 -20.48
N MET A 54 35.39 -5.20 -20.05
CA MET A 54 34.00 -4.93 -19.71
C MET A 54 33.87 -4.73 -18.20
N LYS A 55 33.29 -3.59 -17.80
CA LYS A 55 32.99 -3.27 -16.41
C LYS A 55 31.53 -3.56 -16.10
N TYR A 56 31.28 -4.37 -15.07
CA TYR A 56 29.92 -4.79 -14.69
C TYR A 56 29.78 -4.99 -13.18
N TRP A 57 28.52 -5.07 -12.73
CA TRP A 57 28.17 -5.45 -11.35
C TRP A 57 27.66 -6.90 -11.31
N ASN A 58 28.14 -7.68 -10.35
CA ASN A 58 27.57 -8.99 -10.03
C ASN A 58 26.53 -8.86 -8.90
N GLU A 59 25.85 -9.96 -8.58
CA GLU A 59 24.82 -10.01 -7.54
C GLU A 59 25.31 -9.48 -6.20
N LYS A 60 26.45 -9.97 -5.74
CA LYS A 60 27.05 -9.54 -4.48
C LYS A 60 27.33 -8.03 -4.46
N THR A 61 27.95 -7.49 -5.51
CA THR A 61 28.23 -6.05 -5.62
C THR A 61 26.94 -5.22 -5.57
N LEU A 62 25.87 -5.68 -6.21
CA LEU A 62 24.58 -5.01 -6.19
C LEU A 62 23.93 -5.06 -4.81
N SER A 63 23.84 -6.25 -4.19
CA SER A 63 23.27 -6.42 -2.84
C SER A 63 24.04 -5.60 -1.80
N ASP A 64 25.38 -5.67 -1.84
CA ASP A 64 26.26 -4.92 -0.95
C ASP A 64 26.04 -3.40 -1.12
N PHE A 65 25.90 -2.91 -2.37
CA PHE A 65 25.62 -1.50 -2.63
C PHE A 65 24.24 -1.07 -2.14
N LEU A 66 23.22 -1.91 -2.31
CA LEU A 66 21.86 -1.63 -1.89
C LEU A 66 21.62 -1.86 -0.39
N GLY A 67 22.60 -2.39 0.35
CA GLY A 67 22.46 -2.68 1.78
C GLY A 67 21.45 -3.79 2.07
N ILE A 68 21.25 -4.71 1.13
CA ILE A 68 20.35 -5.86 1.27
C ILE A 68 21.12 -6.99 1.98
N PRO A 69 20.66 -7.48 3.14
CA PRO A 69 21.41 -8.48 3.90
C PRO A 69 21.32 -9.85 3.22
N ASP A 70 22.44 -10.27 2.64
CA ASP A 70 22.66 -11.61 2.10
C ASP A 70 23.33 -12.47 3.19
N SER A 71 22.55 -13.19 4.01
CA SER A 71 23.13 -14.14 4.97
C SER A 71 22.36 -15.45 5.03
N SER A 72 23.03 -16.53 4.63
CA SER A 72 22.59 -17.92 4.77
C SER A 72 22.51 -18.41 6.23
N ASP A 73 23.02 -17.62 7.17
CA ASP A 73 23.33 -18.06 8.53
C ASP A 73 22.35 -17.53 9.60
N ALA A 74 21.31 -16.79 9.19
CA ALA A 74 20.21 -16.38 10.06
C ALA A 74 19.03 -17.34 9.92
N ASP A 75 18.28 -17.60 11.01
CA ASP A 75 17.06 -18.42 10.99
C ASP A 75 15.95 -17.84 10.07
N CYS A 76 16.12 -16.62 9.50
CA CYS A 76 15.12 -15.90 8.71
C CYS A 76 15.73 -14.74 7.88
N PRO A 77 16.50 -14.97 6.80
CA PRO A 77 17.00 -13.89 5.97
C PRO A 77 15.91 -13.33 5.04
N LEU A 78 16.01 -12.04 4.73
CA LEU A 78 15.21 -11.39 3.67
C LEU A 78 15.40 -12.08 2.31
N ASP A 79 16.63 -12.53 2.03
CA ASP A 79 17.03 -13.28 0.81
C ASP A 79 16.54 -12.61 -0.49
N ALA A 80 16.44 -11.28 -0.49
CA ALA A 80 15.90 -10.53 -1.61
C ALA A 80 16.97 -10.19 -2.67
N GLY A 81 18.27 -10.31 -2.34
CA GLY A 81 19.39 -10.06 -3.25
C GLY A 81 19.27 -10.78 -4.60
N PRO A 82 19.10 -12.12 -4.62
CA PRO A 82 18.92 -12.87 -5.86
C PRO A 82 17.70 -12.42 -6.68
N VAL A 83 16.61 -12.05 -6.00
CA VAL A 83 15.37 -11.59 -6.66
C VAL A 83 15.58 -10.22 -7.31
N ILE A 84 16.21 -9.29 -6.59
CA ILE A 84 16.54 -7.95 -7.11
C ILE A 84 17.55 -8.06 -8.25
N PHE A 85 18.59 -8.87 -8.12
CA PHE A 85 19.58 -9.07 -9.18
C PHE A 85 18.95 -9.61 -10.47
N ARG A 86 18.06 -10.61 -10.35
CA ARG A 86 17.31 -11.13 -11.51
C ARG A 86 16.42 -10.05 -12.12
N MET A 87 15.69 -9.30 -11.27
CA MET A 87 14.83 -8.22 -11.71
C MET A 87 15.63 -7.18 -12.52
N VAL A 88 16.74 -6.66 -11.99
CA VAL A 88 17.52 -5.64 -12.69
C VAL A 88 18.23 -6.19 -13.93
N SER A 89 18.62 -7.46 -13.95
CA SER A 89 19.20 -8.10 -15.14
C SER A 89 18.19 -8.21 -16.28
N TYR A 90 16.92 -8.47 -15.95
CA TYR A 90 15.81 -8.45 -16.92
C TYR A 90 15.52 -7.02 -17.40
N LEU A 91 15.43 -6.05 -16.48
CA LEU A 91 15.18 -4.65 -16.81
C LEU A 91 16.31 -4.03 -17.63
N GLY A 92 17.57 -4.44 -17.39
CA GLY A 92 18.74 -4.04 -18.17
C GLY A 92 18.68 -4.46 -19.64
N ALA A 93 17.82 -5.41 -20.00
CA ALA A 93 17.58 -5.82 -21.39
C ALA A 93 16.55 -4.94 -22.13
N PHE A 94 15.86 -4.02 -21.44
CA PHE A 94 14.84 -3.15 -22.05
C PHE A 94 15.40 -2.37 -23.27
N PRO A 95 14.67 -2.28 -24.40
CA PRO A 95 13.29 -2.74 -24.63
C PRO A 95 13.19 -4.15 -25.25
N PHE A 96 14.28 -4.94 -25.29
CA PHE A 96 14.36 -6.24 -25.97
C PHE A 96 14.54 -7.39 -24.96
N GLN A 97 13.60 -7.55 -24.03
CA GLN A 97 13.72 -8.52 -22.95
C GLN A 97 13.69 -9.97 -23.45
N ASN A 98 12.98 -10.24 -24.54
CA ASN A 98 12.89 -11.59 -25.09
C ASN A 98 14.22 -12.07 -25.69
N THR A 99 15.01 -11.15 -26.27
CA THR A 99 16.25 -11.49 -26.98
C THR A 99 17.49 -11.27 -26.12
N LEU A 100 17.50 -10.23 -25.28
CA LEU A 100 18.69 -9.78 -24.56
C LEU A 100 18.67 -10.05 -23.05
N ALA A 101 17.56 -10.57 -22.49
CA ALA A 101 17.52 -10.93 -21.07
C ALA A 101 18.03 -12.37 -20.84
N PRO A 102 18.74 -12.63 -19.72
CA PRO A 102 19.23 -11.66 -18.74
C PRO A 102 20.42 -10.85 -19.27
N SER A 103 20.42 -9.54 -19.02
CA SER A 103 21.51 -8.65 -19.43
C SER A 103 22.61 -8.59 -18.37
N VAL A 104 23.87 -8.49 -18.82
CA VAL A 104 25.01 -8.15 -17.94
C VAL A 104 24.85 -6.71 -17.46
N LEU A 105 25.00 -6.47 -16.15
CA LEU A 105 24.82 -5.15 -15.55
C LEU A 105 26.00 -4.21 -15.82
N THR A 106 26.19 -3.83 -17.10
CA THR A 106 27.09 -2.74 -17.50
C THR A 106 26.50 -1.39 -17.12
N PHE A 107 27.28 -0.31 -17.31
CA PHE A 107 26.81 1.05 -17.00
C PHE A 107 25.54 1.40 -17.81
N GLU A 108 25.50 1.03 -19.09
CA GLU A 108 24.36 1.27 -19.99
C GLU A 108 23.11 0.51 -19.54
N ALA A 109 23.27 -0.76 -19.12
CA ALA A 109 22.18 -1.54 -18.56
C ALA A 109 21.65 -0.90 -17.26
N MET A 110 22.56 -0.48 -16.36
CA MET A 110 22.22 0.18 -15.11
C MET A 110 21.52 1.53 -15.32
N VAL A 111 21.88 2.29 -16.35
CA VAL A 111 21.17 3.52 -16.74
C VAL A 111 19.70 3.24 -17.04
N LYS A 112 19.41 2.18 -17.81
CA LYS A 112 18.03 1.78 -18.09
C LYS A 112 17.29 1.34 -16.84
N VAL A 113 17.93 0.50 -16.00
CA VAL A 113 17.37 0.04 -14.72
C VAL A 113 16.96 1.22 -13.84
N VAL A 114 17.86 2.18 -13.61
CA VAL A 114 17.58 3.32 -12.74
C VAL A 114 16.45 4.17 -13.30
N VAL A 115 16.43 4.45 -14.61
CA VAL A 115 15.34 5.22 -15.23
C VAL A 115 13.98 4.53 -15.10
N LEU A 116 13.93 3.20 -15.28
CA LEU A 116 12.70 2.41 -15.20
C LEU A 116 12.17 2.29 -13.76
N LEU A 117 13.05 2.04 -12.79
CA LEU A 117 12.66 1.85 -11.39
C LEU A 117 12.38 3.18 -10.67
N THR A 118 12.95 4.29 -11.11
CA THR A 118 12.67 5.64 -10.59
C THR A 118 11.61 6.41 -11.38
N GLU A 119 10.99 5.78 -12.38
CA GLU A 119 9.92 6.35 -13.22
C GLU A 119 10.32 7.61 -14.00
N ARG A 120 11.61 7.83 -14.22
CA ARG A 120 12.13 9.02 -14.91
C ARG A 120 12.02 8.94 -16.44
N TYR A 121 11.42 7.87 -16.97
CA TYR A 121 11.32 7.62 -18.41
C TYR A 121 10.36 8.57 -19.13
N GLY A 122 9.42 9.24 -18.43
CA GLY A 122 8.40 10.10 -19.06
C GLY A 122 8.95 11.25 -19.91
N LYS A 123 10.20 11.68 -19.68
CA LYS A 123 10.89 12.69 -20.53
C LYS A 123 11.21 12.17 -21.94
N VAL A 124 11.44 10.86 -22.08
CA VAL A 124 11.81 10.20 -23.34
C VAL A 124 10.64 9.41 -23.90
N LEU A 125 9.88 8.73 -23.05
CA LEU A 125 8.75 7.85 -23.39
C LEU A 125 7.42 8.54 -23.07
N ARG A 126 7.03 9.53 -23.87
CA ARG A 126 5.88 10.41 -23.59
C ARG A 126 4.51 9.70 -23.60
N ARG A 127 4.37 8.61 -24.36
CA ARG A 127 3.12 7.83 -24.46
C ARG A 127 2.98 6.74 -23.40
N ALA A 128 4.09 6.34 -22.76
CA ALA A 128 4.14 5.17 -21.89
C ALA A 128 3.61 5.41 -20.46
N SER A 129 2.61 6.28 -20.32
CA SER A 129 2.24 6.86 -19.02
C SER A 129 1.64 5.87 -18.01
N LYS A 130 1.45 4.57 -18.33
CA LYS A 130 0.74 3.64 -17.43
C LYS A 130 1.28 2.22 -17.27
N ASP A 131 1.93 1.59 -18.26
CA ASP A 131 2.18 0.13 -18.15
C ASP A 131 3.63 -0.31 -17.88
N ARG A 132 4.14 0.09 -16.71
CA ARG A 132 5.33 -0.53 -16.08
C ARG A 132 5.02 -1.93 -15.51
N ILE A 133 3.75 -2.22 -15.23
CA ILE A 133 3.32 -3.44 -14.53
C ILE A 133 3.74 -4.70 -15.29
N ARG A 134 3.60 -4.72 -16.62
CA ARG A 134 4.03 -5.86 -17.46
C ARG A 134 5.53 -6.09 -17.40
N LEU A 135 6.31 -5.01 -17.39
CA LEU A 135 7.76 -5.07 -17.28
C LEU A 135 8.20 -5.62 -15.91
N LEU A 136 7.56 -5.15 -14.83
CA LEU A 136 7.80 -5.68 -13.48
C LEU A 136 7.36 -7.15 -13.38
N PHE A 137 6.21 -7.51 -13.94
CA PHE A 137 5.78 -8.91 -13.99
C PHE A 137 6.82 -9.79 -14.67
N GLY A 138 7.28 -9.43 -15.88
CA GLY A 138 8.28 -10.20 -16.62
C GLY A 138 9.59 -10.37 -15.85
N SER A 139 10.01 -9.34 -15.10
CA SER A 139 11.22 -9.39 -14.26
C SER A 139 11.11 -10.35 -13.06
N LEU A 140 9.88 -10.65 -12.63
CA LEU A 140 9.54 -11.52 -11.51
C LEU A 140 9.03 -12.89 -11.94
N ALA A 141 8.68 -13.07 -13.22
CA ALA A 141 8.14 -14.31 -13.71
C ALA A 141 9.24 -15.34 -13.94
N ASP A 142 8.97 -16.57 -13.57
CA ASP A 142 9.75 -17.73 -13.96
C ASP A 142 9.27 -18.12 -15.37
N VAL A 143 10.01 -17.72 -16.40
CA VAL A 143 9.72 -18.17 -17.77
C VAL A 143 9.93 -19.67 -17.79
N GLY A 144 8.86 -20.43 -18.04
CA GLY A 144 8.83 -21.87 -17.93
C GLY A 144 10.01 -22.53 -18.64
N ARG A 145 11.02 -22.94 -17.87
CA ARG A 145 11.62 -24.25 -18.12
C ARG A 145 10.44 -25.19 -17.97
N LYS A 146 9.91 -25.69 -19.09
CA LYS A 146 9.05 -26.88 -19.05
C LYS A 146 9.73 -27.82 -18.07
N ASP A 147 9.07 -28.11 -16.95
CA ASP A 147 9.43 -29.25 -16.16
C ASP A 147 9.39 -30.42 -17.14
N VAL A 148 10.57 -30.85 -17.56
CA VAL A 148 10.71 -32.12 -18.24
C VAL A 148 10.36 -33.08 -17.14
N ASP A 149 9.09 -33.49 -17.12
CA ASP A 149 8.59 -34.61 -16.34
C ASP A 149 9.55 -35.78 -16.56
N ARG A 150 10.55 -35.89 -15.67
CA ARG A 150 11.27 -37.13 -15.43
C ARG A 150 10.33 -38.00 -14.62
N HIS A 151 9.24 -38.42 -15.24
CA HIS A 151 8.57 -39.62 -14.82
C HIS A 151 9.46 -40.80 -15.24
N PRO A 152 9.97 -41.61 -14.29
CA PRO A 152 10.66 -42.83 -14.63
C PRO A 152 9.61 -43.78 -15.21
N THR A 153 9.69 -44.06 -16.51
CA THR A 153 8.93 -45.14 -17.12
C THR A 153 9.37 -46.45 -16.47
N PRO A 154 8.49 -47.22 -15.82
CA PRO A 154 8.84 -48.56 -15.41
C PRO A 154 8.90 -49.45 -16.66
N ASN A 155 10.03 -50.12 -16.82
CA ASN A 155 10.27 -51.19 -17.78
C ASN A 155 9.02 -52.03 -18.06
N LYS A 156 8.61 -52.08 -19.33
CA LYS A 156 7.90 -53.24 -19.86
C LYS A 156 8.66 -53.78 -21.06
N THR A 157 9.24 -54.95 -20.79
CA THR A 157 9.81 -55.92 -21.70
C THR A 157 8.90 -56.22 -22.88
N VAL A 158 9.57 -56.36 -24.02
CA VAL A 158 9.16 -56.98 -25.27
C VAL A 158 8.39 -58.29 -25.02
N GLU A 159 7.22 -58.45 -25.65
CA GLU A 159 6.81 -59.72 -26.25
C GLU A 159 6.01 -59.47 -27.54
N GLU A 160 6.30 -60.33 -28.51
CA GLU A 160 5.98 -60.30 -29.93
C GLU A 160 5.15 -61.55 -30.25
N TYR A 161 3.97 -61.40 -30.87
CA TYR A 161 3.24 -62.35 -31.73
C TYR A 161 2.06 -61.54 -32.31
N GLY A 162 1.65 -61.51 -33.58
CA GLY A 162 1.87 -62.37 -34.73
C GLY A 162 0.50 -62.63 -35.41
N SER A 163 0.34 -62.18 -36.66
CA SER A 163 -0.63 -62.62 -37.69
C SER A 163 -1.95 -61.85 -37.92
N GLY A 164 -1.95 -61.10 -39.04
CA GLY A 164 -2.91 -61.01 -40.16
C GLY A 164 -4.41 -61.27 -39.99
N ASP A 165 -5.24 -60.33 -40.48
CA ASP A 165 -6.05 -60.46 -41.73
C ASP A 165 -6.84 -59.15 -42.01
N SER A 166 -7.21 -58.89 -43.26
CA SER A 166 -8.19 -57.89 -43.72
C SER A 166 -9.12 -58.61 -44.72
N PRO A 167 -10.39 -58.23 -44.98
CA PRO A 167 -10.96 -56.87 -44.94
C PRO A 167 -12.48 -56.80 -44.53
N VAL A 168 -13.12 -55.65 -44.85
CA VAL A 168 -14.57 -55.38 -45.05
C VAL A 168 -15.27 -54.48 -44.01
N VAL A 169 -15.28 -53.19 -44.35
CA VAL A 169 -16.37 -52.19 -44.29
C VAL A 169 -17.65 -52.57 -43.53
N LYS A 170 -18.00 -51.78 -42.51
CA LYS A 170 -19.36 -51.27 -42.30
C LYS A 170 -19.34 -49.94 -41.52
N SER A 171 -20.02 -48.99 -42.13
CA SER A 171 -20.35 -47.64 -41.67
C SER A 171 -21.00 -47.60 -40.28
N HIS A 172 -20.50 -46.73 -39.42
CA HIS A 172 -21.35 -45.87 -38.60
C HIS A 172 -20.59 -44.56 -38.32
N ALA A 173 -21.17 -43.46 -38.77
CA ALA A 173 -20.69 -42.12 -38.50
C ALA A 173 -20.79 -41.84 -36.99
N MET A 174 -19.64 -41.59 -36.35
CA MET A 174 -19.54 -40.67 -35.21
C MET A 174 -19.11 -39.36 -35.84
N GLY A 175 -20.01 -38.39 -36.04
CA GLY A 175 -20.54 -37.60 -34.94
C GLY A 175 -19.51 -36.51 -34.68
N PHE A 176 -19.63 -35.39 -35.39
CA PHE A 176 -18.83 -34.20 -35.21
C PHE A 176 -18.70 -33.91 -33.71
N SER A 177 -17.50 -34.04 -33.16
CA SER A 177 -17.13 -33.40 -31.91
C SER A 177 -17.18 -31.90 -32.19
N ILE A 178 -18.31 -31.31 -31.82
CA ILE A 178 -18.58 -29.88 -31.77
C ILE A 178 -17.36 -29.21 -31.17
N ASP A 179 -16.81 -28.23 -31.89
CA ASP A 179 -15.81 -27.29 -31.38
C ASP A 179 -16.24 -26.86 -29.98
N GLU A 180 -15.50 -27.33 -28.97
CA GLU A 180 -15.47 -26.65 -27.69
C GLU A 180 -14.87 -25.27 -28.03
N PRO A 181 -15.60 -24.16 -27.84
CA PRO A 181 -15.05 -22.87 -28.17
C PRO A 181 -13.80 -22.71 -27.32
N ALA A 182 -12.64 -22.71 -27.98
CA ALA A 182 -11.45 -22.11 -27.42
C ALA A 182 -11.92 -20.76 -26.91
N ASN A 183 -11.76 -20.55 -25.61
CA ASN A 183 -12.06 -19.28 -24.96
C ASN A 183 -11.01 -18.28 -25.46
N ASP A 184 -11.10 -17.93 -26.73
CA ASP A 184 -10.40 -16.87 -27.43
C ASP A 184 -11.10 -15.58 -27.03
N SER A 185 -11.05 -15.27 -25.73
CA SER A 185 -11.20 -13.92 -25.22
C SER A 185 -9.81 -13.42 -24.81
N TYR A 186 -8.82 -13.63 -25.68
CA TYR A 186 -7.73 -12.67 -25.76
C TYR A 186 -8.34 -11.47 -26.49
N GLU A 187 -9.04 -10.62 -25.74
CA GLU A 187 -9.17 -9.24 -26.18
C GLU A 187 -7.73 -8.79 -26.47
N ASP A 188 -7.47 -8.41 -27.72
CA ASP A 188 -6.21 -7.80 -28.16
C ASP A 188 -6.02 -6.52 -27.33
N ASP A 189 -5.48 -6.66 -26.13
CA ASP A 189 -5.01 -5.54 -25.33
C ASP A 189 -3.69 -5.09 -25.97
N GLU A 190 -3.79 -4.05 -26.80
CA GLU A 190 -2.71 -3.27 -27.40
C GLU A 190 -1.82 -2.58 -26.33
N ASP A 191 -1.35 -3.31 -25.31
CA ASP A 191 -0.81 -2.74 -24.06
C ASP A 191 0.73 -2.87 -23.92
N ASP A 192 1.48 -3.10 -25.02
CA ASP A 192 2.96 -2.98 -25.01
C ASP A 192 3.46 -1.54 -25.20
N ASP A 193 2.68 -0.59 -24.71
CA ASP A 193 2.90 0.86 -24.86
C ASP A 193 4.32 1.32 -24.45
N LEU A 194 4.91 0.71 -23.42
CA LEU A 194 6.22 1.14 -22.90
C LEU A 194 7.38 0.73 -23.83
N ALA A 195 7.41 -0.51 -24.29
CA ALA A 195 8.43 -1.00 -25.23
C ALA A 195 8.23 -0.37 -26.61
N LEU A 196 6.97 -0.25 -27.05
CA LEU A 196 6.59 0.45 -28.27
C LEU A 196 7.02 1.92 -28.24
N ALA A 197 6.77 2.65 -27.15
CA ALA A 197 7.20 4.03 -27.00
C ALA A 197 8.73 4.16 -27.04
N ALA A 198 9.47 3.17 -26.54
CA ALA A 198 10.93 3.18 -26.61
C ALA A 198 11.42 3.04 -28.05
N LEU A 199 10.84 2.12 -28.81
CA LEU A 199 11.19 1.92 -30.21
C LEU A 199 10.70 3.06 -31.11
N GLU A 200 9.54 3.64 -30.82
CA GLU A 200 9.08 4.89 -31.46
C GLU A 200 10.06 6.03 -31.19
N SER A 201 10.58 6.15 -29.96
CA SER A 201 11.58 7.17 -29.66
C SER A 201 12.82 6.99 -30.54
N LEU A 202 13.25 5.76 -30.78
CA LEU A 202 14.42 5.43 -31.60
C LEU A 202 14.16 5.43 -33.11
N ASP A 203 12.93 5.68 -33.56
CA ASP A 203 12.50 5.53 -34.96
C ASP A 203 12.76 4.11 -35.50
N ALA A 204 12.55 3.10 -34.65
CA ALA A 204 12.89 1.70 -34.90
C ALA A 204 11.69 0.75 -34.77
N ILE A 205 10.46 1.25 -34.99
CA ILE A 205 9.21 0.49 -34.81
C ILE A 205 9.18 -0.76 -35.71
N GLU A 206 9.84 -0.76 -36.87
CA GLU A 206 9.88 -1.93 -37.76
C GLU A 206 10.61 -3.14 -37.16
N VAL A 207 11.54 -2.91 -36.22
CA VAL A 207 12.24 -3.96 -35.46
C VAL A 207 11.29 -4.65 -34.48
N PHE A 208 10.32 -3.90 -33.92
CA PHE A 208 9.29 -4.45 -33.02
C PHE A 208 8.46 -5.56 -33.68
N ARG A 209 8.09 -5.38 -34.96
CA ARG A 209 7.24 -6.35 -35.69
C ARG A 209 7.90 -7.71 -35.90
N HIS A 210 9.22 -7.78 -35.77
CA HIS A 210 9.97 -9.04 -35.86
C HIS A 210 10.10 -9.74 -34.49
N ASP A 211 10.01 -8.99 -33.39
CA ASP A 211 10.07 -9.49 -32.00
C ASP A 211 8.66 -9.78 -31.42
N SER A 212 7.60 -9.23 -32.02
CA SER A 212 6.20 -9.33 -31.53
C SER A 212 5.52 -10.69 -31.71
N ARG A 213 6.17 -11.71 -32.30
CA ARG A 213 5.59 -13.08 -32.38
C ARG A 213 5.61 -13.84 -31.04
N ILE A 214 5.95 -13.17 -29.94
CA ILE A 214 6.46 -13.78 -28.69
C ILE A 214 5.61 -13.40 -27.46
N ASP A 215 4.58 -12.55 -27.61
CA ASP A 215 3.72 -12.08 -26.50
C ASP A 215 3.00 -13.20 -25.74
N LYS A 216 2.79 -14.35 -26.38
CA LYS A 216 2.21 -15.53 -25.73
C LYS A 216 3.04 -16.03 -24.53
N ALA A 217 4.36 -15.87 -24.56
CA ALA A 217 5.25 -16.35 -23.50
C ALA A 217 5.04 -15.60 -22.17
N VAL A 218 4.68 -14.31 -22.20
CA VAL A 218 4.43 -13.52 -20.99
C VAL A 218 3.14 -13.98 -20.31
N TYR A 219 2.11 -14.29 -21.09
CA TYR A 219 0.83 -14.81 -20.56
C TYR A 219 0.95 -16.27 -20.06
N GLU A 220 1.92 -17.03 -20.56
CA GLU A 220 2.26 -18.37 -20.07
C GLU A 220 3.16 -18.33 -18.81
N ALA A 221 3.96 -17.29 -18.63
CA ALA A 221 4.85 -17.15 -17.49
C ALA A 221 4.10 -16.95 -16.16
N ARG A 222 4.73 -17.33 -15.05
CA ARG A 222 4.13 -17.27 -13.71
C ARG A 222 5.17 -16.79 -12.69
N ILE A 223 4.76 -15.97 -11.74
CA ILE A 223 5.61 -15.57 -10.60
C ILE A 223 5.47 -16.62 -9.51
N SER A 224 6.58 -17.22 -9.07
CA SER A 224 6.59 -18.11 -7.91
C SER A 224 6.30 -17.36 -6.61
N ILE A 225 5.50 -17.98 -5.73
CA ILE A 225 5.12 -17.41 -4.42
C ILE A 225 6.34 -17.12 -3.56
N ALA A 226 7.35 -17.97 -3.57
CA ALA A 226 8.59 -17.77 -2.82
C ALA A 226 9.36 -16.53 -3.29
N THR A 227 9.48 -16.33 -4.60
CA THR A 227 10.14 -15.15 -5.19
C THR A 227 9.40 -13.88 -4.81
N PHE A 228 8.08 -13.85 -4.98
CA PHE A 228 7.32 -12.66 -4.65
C PHE A 228 7.30 -12.38 -3.15
N ARG A 229 7.25 -13.40 -2.30
CA ARG A 229 7.39 -13.26 -0.84
C ARG A 229 8.66 -12.53 -0.44
N ARG A 230 9.82 -12.95 -0.97
CA ARG A 230 11.11 -12.34 -0.65
C ARG A 230 11.16 -10.86 -1.07
N LEU A 231 10.61 -10.55 -2.24
CA LEU A 231 10.46 -9.16 -2.67
C LEU A 231 9.54 -8.36 -1.73
N LEU A 232 8.36 -8.89 -1.39
CA LEU A 232 7.41 -8.22 -0.49
C LEU A 232 8.01 -7.96 0.88
N MET A 233 8.76 -8.92 1.43
CA MET A 233 9.45 -8.73 2.71
C MET A 233 10.47 -7.58 2.63
N LEU A 234 11.24 -7.48 1.54
CA LEU A 234 12.13 -6.34 1.32
C LEU A 234 11.34 -5.04 1.25
N LEU A 235 10.33 -4.97 0.38
CA LEU A 235 9.50 -3.77 0.17
C LEU A 235 8.85 -3.29 1.48
N LEU A 236 8.40 -4.21 2.34
CA LEU A 236 7.88 -3.89 3.67
C LEU A 236 8.95 -3.27 4.57
N VAL A 237 10.17 -3.80 4.57
CA VAL A 237 11.27 -3.29 5.40
C VAL A 237 11.74 -1.91 4.95
N ILE A 238 11.82 -1.69 3.64
CA ILE A 238 12.33 -0.43 3.06
C ILE A 238 11.23 0.56 2.71
N SER A 239 9.95 0.27 3.01
CA SER A 239 8.85 1.20 2.70
C SER A 239 9.05 2.64 3.20
N PRO A 240 9.63 2.91 4.40
CA PRO A 240 9.89 4.28 4.84
C PRO A 240 11.14 4.92 4.22
N LEU A 241 11.99 4.18 3.49
CA LEU A 241 13.31 4.60 3.02
C LEU A 241 13.29 5.92 2.22
N GLU A 242 13.93 6.98 2.71
CA GLU A 242 14.09 8.19 1.90
C GLU A 242 15.33 8.11 0.99
N SER A 243 15.31 8.84 -0.13
CA SER A 243 16.39 8.80 -1.14
C SER A 243 17.77 9.25 -0.65
N THR A 244 17.83 9.92 0.49
CA THR A 244 19.09 10.39 1.11
C THR A 244 19.53 9.55 2.31
N GLN A 245 18.68 8.66 2.82
CA GLN A 245 18.94 7.90 4.05
C GLN A 245 19.60 6.55 3.76
N SER A 246 20.49 6.07 4.63
CA SER A 246 21.12 4.75 4.40
C SER A 246 20.10 3.61 4.57
N VAL A 247 20.07 2.68 3.60
CA VAL A 247 19.23 1.46 3.66
C VAL A 247 19.55 0.61 4.89
N GLU A 248 20.82 0.62 5.32
CA GLU A 248 21.31 -0.12 6.50
C GLU A 248 20.53 0.20 7.78
N ILE A 249 19.97 1.41 7.90
CA ILE A 249 19.17 1.82 9.06
C ILE A 249 17.95 0.89 9.23
N TYR A 250 17.39 0.41 8.11
CA TYR A 250 16.19 -0.42 8.11
C TYR A 250 16.50 -1.91 8.12
N THR A 251 17.66 -2.32 7.60
CA THR A 251 18.04 -3.73 7.42
C THR A 251 18.96 -4.29 8.51
N THR A 252 19.55 -3.44 9.37
CA THR A 252 20.44 -3.90 10.46
C THR A 252 19.69 -4.36 11.72
N ASP A 253 18.56 -3.73 12.07
CA ASP A 253 17.75 -4.09 13.25
C ASP A 253 16.62 -5.09 12.92
N LEU A 254 16.97 -6.22 12.29
CA LEU A 254 16.01 -7.27 11.92
C LEU A 254 15.98 -8.36 13.00
N SER A 255 15.35 -8.05 14.14
CA SER A 255 15.09 -9.04 15.19
C SER A 255 14.18 -10.18 14.70
N LYS A 256 14.21 -11.33 15.40
CA LYS A 256 13.35 -12.49 15.08
C LYS A 256 11.86 -12.10 15.04
N ASP A 257 11.42 -11.36 16.05
CA ASP A 257 10.02 -10.91 16.17
C ASP A 257 9.62 -9.95 15.04
N ARG A 258 10.50 -9.00 14.68
CA ARG A 258 10.26 -8.07 13.58
C ARG A 258 10.16 -8.83 12.25
N MET A 259 11.04 -9.79 12.02
CA MET A 259 11.02 -10.61 10.81
C MET A 259 9.80 -11.52 10.71
N GLU A 260 9.33 -12.07 11.84
CA GLU A 260 8.07 -12.80 11.88
C GLU A 260 6.88 -11.90 11.54
N SER A 261 6.84 -10.68 12.08
CA SER A 261 5.82 -9.68 11.73
C SER A 261 5.87 -9.31 10.25
N VAL A 262 7.06 -9.07 9.68
CA VAL A 262 7.24 -8.77 8.25
C VAL A 262 6.78 -9.95 7.38
N ARG A 263 7.15 -11.18 7.74
CA ARG A 263 6.72 -12.38 7.01
C ARG A 263 5.20 -12.55 7.07
N LYS A 264 4.58 -12.32 8.23
CA LYS A 264 3.13 -12.38 8.41
C LYS A 264 2.42 -11.37 7.50
N GLU A 265 2.89 -10.13 7.43
CA GLU A 265 2.31 -9.12 6.54
C GLU A 265 2.56 -9.42 5.04
N ALA A 266 3.72 -9.96 4.69
CA ALA A 266 3.98 -10.44 3.33
C ALA A 266 3.01 -11.59 2.95
N ASP A 267 2.71 -12.50 3.87
CA ASP A 267 1.78 -13.61 3.63
C ASP A 267 0.33 -13.14 3.52
N ASN A 268 -0.06 -12.14 4.31
CA ASN A 268 -1.36 -11.46 4.18
C ASN A 268 -1.54 -10.81 2.78
N LEU A 269 -0.49 -10.14 2.28
CA LEU A 269 -0.46 -9.55 0.94
C LEU A 269 -0.51 -10.62 -0.16
N LEU A 270 0.28 -11.69 -0.03
CA LEU A 270 0.29 -12.80 -0.99
C LEU A 270 -1.06 -13.49 -1.11
N ALA A 271 -1.79 -13.63 0.00
CA ALA A 271 -3.12 -14.22 0.00
C ALA A 271 -4.15 -13.42 -0.82
N ALA A 272 -3.87 -12.15 -1.17
CA ALA A 272 -4.71 -11.36 -2.06
C ALA A 272 -4.59 -11.75 -3.53
N PHE A 273 -3.55 -12.50 -3.91
CA PHE A 273 -3.32 -12.99 -5.28
C PHE A 273 -3.89 -14.41 -5.42
N PRO A 274 -5.02 -14.60 -6.14
CA PRO A 274 -5.53 -15.92 -6.47
C PRO A 274 -4.44 -16.80 -7.11
N GLN A 275 -4.21 -17.97 -6.53
CA GLN A 275 -3.33 -18.96 -7.14
C GLN A 275 -4.08 -19.70 -8.24
N GLU A 276 -3.46 -19.81 -9.40
CA GLU A 276 -4.00 -20.65 -10.47
C GLU A 276 -3.72 -22.13 -10.20
N LYS A 277 -4.50 -23.01 -10.82
CA LYS A 277 -4.34 -24.47 -10.69
C LYS A 277 -2.95 -24.96 -11.13
N SER A 278 -2.30 -24.22 -12.04
CA SER A 278 -0.94 -24.48 -12.54
C SER A 278 0.17 -24.02 -11.58
N GLY A 279 -0.16 -23.32 -10.50
CA GLY A 279 0.79 -22.77 -9.55
C GLY A 279 1.31 -21.38 -9.94
N GLY A 280 1.65 -20.58 -8.92
CA GLY A 280 2.15 -19.22 -9.09
C GLY A 280 1.06 -18.18 -9.41
N ILE A 281 1.50 -16.97 -9.76
CA ILE A 281 0.66 -15.80 -10.06
C ILE A 281 0.77 -15.47 -11.54
N SER A 282 -0.35 -15.38 -12.24
CA SER A 282 -0.42 -14.97 -13.65
C SER A 282 -0.35 -13.47 -13.84
N TYR A 283 -0.01 -13.04 -15.05
CA TYR A 283 0.05 -11.61 -15.40
C TYR A 283 -1.29 -10.91 -15.15
N VAL A 284 -2.40 -11.49 -15.63
CA VAL A 284 -3.74 -10.94 -15.47
C VAL A 284 -4.08 -10.74 -13.99
N THR A 285 -3.80 -11.75 -13.16
CA THR A 285 -4.04 -11.68 -11.71
C THR A 285 -3.14 -10.64 -11.04
N PHE A 286 -1.86 -10.62 -11.40
CA PHE A 286 -0.88 -9.67 -10.87
C PHE A 286 -1.25 -8.22 -11.20
N ALA A 287 -1.48 -7.93 -12.48
CA ALA A 287 -1.81 -6.60 -12.96
C ALA A 287 -3.12 -6.09 -12.36
N LYS A 288 -4.17 -6.93 -12.36
CA LYS A 288 -5.45 -6.57 -11.77
C LYS A 288 -5.34 -6.28 -10.27
N THR A 289 -4.62 -7.12 -9.52
CA THR A 289 -4.48 -6.98 -8.06
C THR A 289 -3.68 -5.73 -7.70
N ILE A 290 -2.56 -5.49 -8.38
CA ILE A 290 -1.72 -4.31 -8.15
C ILE A 290 -2.47 -3.02 -8.49
N SER A 291 -3.06 -2.92 -9.67
CA SER A 291 -3.73 -1.69 -10.11
C SER A 291 -4.92 -1.30 -9.25
N THR A 292 -5.58 -2.26 -8.59
CA THR A 292 -6.84 -2.01 -7.87
C THR A 292 -6.70 -2.04 -6.36
N SER A 293 -5.81 -2.88 -5.83
CA SER A 293 -5.69 -3.15 -4.39
C SER A 293 -4.35 -2.76 -3.80
N LEU A 294 -3.29 -2.66 -4.61
CA LEU A 294 -1.91 -2.40 -4.16
C LEU A 294 -1.15 -1.45 -5.11
N PRO A 295 -1.70 -0.25 -5.41
CA PRO A 295 -1.15 0.64 -6.44
C PRO A 295 0.26 1.18 -6.10
N PHE A 296 0.62 1.24 -4.81
CA PHE A 296 1.88 1.83 -4.32
C PHE A 296 2.90 0.78 -3.86
N ILE A 297 2.68 -0.50 -4.17
CA ILE A 297 3.52 -1.59 -3.65
C ILE A 297 4.99 -1.50 -4.09
N PHE A 298 5.26 -0.94 -5.26
CA PHE A 298 6.60 -0.81 -5.82
C PHE A 298 7.26 0.56 -5.57
N ASP A 299 6.54 1.51 -4.96
CA ASP A 299 7.08 2.82 -4.60
C ASP A 299 8.41 2.76 -3.82
N PRO A 300 8.65 1.78 -2.92
CA PRO A 300 9.92 1.71 -2.20
C PRO A 300 11.14 1.43 -3.08
N LEU A 301 10.95 0.94 -4.32
CA LEU A 301 12.06 0.75 -5.27
C LEU A 301 12.63 2.08 -5.77
N THR A 302 11.82 3.13 -5.87
CA THR A 302 12.28 4.45 -6.32
C THR A 302 13.41 4.99 -5.44
N PRO A 303 13.22 5.23 -4.13
CA PRO A 303 14.30 5.73 -3.28
C PRO A 303 15.47 4.74 -3.18
N LEU A 304 15.21 3.43 -3.21
CA LEU A 304 16.26 2.40 -3.21
C LEU A 304 17.26 2.59 -4.36
N PHE A 305 16.76 2.85 -5.58
CA PHE A 305 17.61 3.05 -6.76
C PHE A 305 18.07 4.50 -6.94
N GLU A 306 17.44 5.48 -6.29
CA GLU A 306 17.95 6.86 -6.27
C GLU A 306 19.29 6.99 -5.52
N HIS A 307 19.63 6.06 -4.62
CA HIS A 307 20.95 6.01 -3.97
C HIS A 307 22.13 5.94 -4.97
N LEU A 308 21.92 5.39 -6.16
CA LEU A 308 22.93 5.38 -7.23
C LEU A 308 23.29 6.80 -7.67
N LEU A 309 22.38 7.77 -7.50
CA LEU A 309 22.54 9.16 -7.94
C LEU A 309 23.25 10.05 -6.92
N PHE A 310 23.58 9.52 -5.74
CA PHE A 310 24.27 10.24 -4.66
C PHE A 310 25.54 9.50 -4.24
N SER A 311 26.68 9.83 -4.88
CA SER A 311 27.99 9.31 -4.46
C SER A 311 28.52 10.06 -3.24
N LYS A 312 28.90 9.31 -2.21
CA LYS A 312 29.60 9.81 -1.02
C LYS A 312 31.02 10.34 -1.32
N ASN A 313 31.64 9.91 -2.43
CA ASN A 313 33.01 10.32 -2.79
C ASN A 313 33.06 11.73 -3.41
N LEU A 314 31.94 12.21 -3.94
CA LEU A 314 31.83 13.49 -4.64
C LEU A 314 31.15 14.56 -3.78
N ASP A 315 31.25 14.47 -2.46
CA ASP A 315 30.67 15.46 -1.55
C ASP A 315 31.37 16.83 -1.71
N LEU A 316 30.74 17.71 -2.49
CA LEU A 316 31.22 19.06 -2.78
C LEU A 316 31.16 19.98 -1.54
N SER A 317 30.48 19.58 -0.47
CA SER A 317 30.43 20.33 0.79
C SER A 317 31.75 20.21 1.58
N GLN A 318 32.56 19.18 1.31
CA GLN A 318 33.84 18.93 1.99
C GLN A 318 35.03 19.67 1.36
N LYS A 319 34.81 20.76 0.60
CA LYS A 319 35.92 21.50 -0.01
C LYS A 319 36.85 22.10 1.07
N ARG A 320 37.92 21.37 1.36
CA ARG A 320 39.04 21.72 2.25
C ARG A 320 39.88 22.86 1.65
N SER A 321 40.36 23.71 2.55
CA SER A 321 41.40 24.72 2.32
C SER A 321 42.69 24.07 1.79
N PRO A 322 43.45 24.73 0.89
CA PRO A 322 44.50 24.06 0.10
C PRO A 322 45.84 23.77 0.82
N ASP A 323 46.00 24.10 2.12
CA ASP A 323 47.34 24.24 2.73
C ASP A 323 47.70 23.24 3.85
N ASP A 324 47.05 22.08 3.99
CA ASP A 324 47.43 21.11 5.04
C ASP A 324 48.09 19.83 4.47
N PRO A 325 49.43 19.66 4.57
CA PRO A 325 50.18 18.57 3.95
C PRO A 325 50.06 17.22 4.69
N ARG A 326 49.08 17.02 5.57
CA ARG A 326 48.82 15.74 6.26
C ARG A 326 47.82 14.81 5.55
N ALA A 327 47.28 15.19 4.40
CA ALA A 327 46.21 14.44 3.73
C ALA A 327 46.68 13.27 2.82
N ALA A 328 47.95 12.88 2.85
CA ALA A 328 48.47 11.77 2.02
C ALA A 328 48.55 10.41 2.73
N ALA A 329 48.04 10.27 3.96
CA ALA A 329 48.20 9.06 4.78
C ALA A 329 46.94 8.58 5.51
N SER A 330 45.76 8.68 4.89
CA SER A 330 44.54 8.04 5.43
C SER A 330 43.75 7.31 4.34
N SER A 331 44.39 6.35 3.68
CA SER A 331 43.68 5.14 3.25
C SER A 331 43.65 4.18 4.45
N SER A 332 42.52 3.51 4.67
CA SER A 332 42.16 2.69 5.83
C SER A 332 41.78 3.47 7.11
N LYS A 333 40.46 3.62 7.31
CA LYS A 333 39.79 3.48 8.60
C LYS A 333 38.27 3.45 8.39
N GLU A 334 37.75 2.23 8.19
CA GLU A 334 36.51 1.81 8.83
C GLU A 334 36.70 2.00 10.34
N ALA A 335 36.35 3.17 10.88
CA ALA A 335 36.03 3.39 12.29
C ALA A 335 35.80 4.88 12.50
N SER A 336 34.61 5.21 13.03
CA SER A 336 34.19 6.52 13.56
C SER A 336 33.39 7.42 12.62
N GLU A 337 32.29 6.90 12.07
CA GLU A 337 31.06 7.70 11.92
C GLU A 337 29.98 7.13 12.85
N THR A 338 30.25 7.17 14.15
CA THR A 338 29.19 7.13 15.18
C THR A 338 28.74 8.57 15.47
N LEU A 339 28.52 9.36 14.41
CA LEU A 339 27.68 10.54 14.52
C LEU A 339 26.26 9.99 14.48
N LEU A 340 25.54 10.15 15.59
CA LEU A 340 24.15 9.75 15.79
C LEU A 340 23.35 10.00 14.49
N LEU A 341 23.17 8.95 13.69
CA LEU A 341 22.32 9.02 12.51
C LEU A 341 20.94 9.48 13.02
N PRO A 342 20.34 10.53 12.44
CA PRO A 342 19.00 10.94 12.83
C PRO A 342 18.09 9.72 12.73
N LEU A 343 17.50 9.30 13.85
CA LEU A 343 16.52 8.22 13.83
C LEU A 343 15.41 8.66 12.88
N PRO A 344 14.97 7.80 11.93
CA PRO A 344 13.93 8.19 10.98
C PRO A 344 12.70 8.71 11.72
N GLU A 345 12.21 9.86 11.29
CA GLU A 345 11.04 10.49 11.91
C GLU A 345 9.84 9.53 11.83
N SER A 346 9.25 9.24 12.98
CA SER A 346 8.11 8.34 13.04
C SER A 346 6.90 9.00 12.39
N VAL A 347 6.20 8.25 11.54
CA VAL A 347 4.89 8.66 10.98
C VAL A 347 3.85 8.86 12.08
N MET A 348 4.00 8.18 13.22
CA MET A 348 3.10 8.31 14.35
C MET A 348 3.57 9.45 15.27
N LEU A 349 2.69 10.43 15.49
CA LEU A 349 2.95 11.52 16.42
C LEU A 349 2.80 11.02 17.87
N PRO A 350 3.60 11.54 18.81
CA PRO A 350 3.36 11.29 20.23
C PRO A 350 2.01 11.86 20.65
N GLY A 351 1.30 11.19 21.55
CA GLY A 351 0.03 11.72 22.05
C GLY A 351 -0.68 10.81 23.06
N SER A 352 -2.01 10.78 22.97
CA SER A 352 -2.91 10.26 24.01
C SER A 352 -2.77 8.75 24.31
N PHE A 353 -2.26 7.95 23.36
CA PHE A 353 -1.99 6.53 23.56
C PHE A 353 -0.82 6.04 22.70
N LYS A 354 -0.27 4.87 23.07
CA LYS A 354 0.65 4.09 22.23
C LYS A 354 -0.16 3.02 21.50
N SER A 355 0.13 2.81 20.22
CA SER A 355 -0.57 1.80 19.44
C SER A 355 -0.27 0.39 19.92
N VAL A 356 -1.32 -0.43 19.96
CA VAL A 356 -1.25 -1.89 20.11
C VAL A 356 -1.35 -2.56 18.74
N ILE A 357 -2.08 -1.95 17.80
CA ILE A 357 -2.32 -2.49 16.46
C ILE A 357 -1.20 -2.09 15.48
N LEU A 358 -0.86 -0.80 15.38
CA LEU A 358 0.16 -0.29 14.46
C LEU A 358 1.56 -0.66 14.94
N ASN A 359 2.24 -1.41 14.08
CA ASN A 359 3.67 -1.63 14.13
C ASN A 359 4.30 -1.23 12.78
N PRO A 360 5.63 -1.18 12.66
CA PRO A 360 6.29 -0.79 11.41
C PRO A 360 5.88 -1.62 10.19
N SER A 361 5.62 -2.93 10.34
CA SER A 361 5.16 -3.80 9.26
C SER A 361 3.75 -3.43 8.77
N ILE A 362 2.82 -3.17 9.69
CA ILE A 362 1.44 -2.78 9.37
C ILE A 362 1.41 -1.40 8.72
N ILE A 363 2.21 -0.45 9.21
CA ILE A 363 2.35 0.87 8.59
C ILE A 363 2.87 0.75 7.15
N SER A 364 3.84 -0.12 6.93
CA SER A 364 4.38 -0.42 5.61
C SER A 364 3.32 -1.04 4.69
N HIS A 365 2.54 -2.00 5.19
CA HIS A 365 1.43 -2.61 4.46
C HIS A 365 0.38 -1.54 4.08
N LEU A 366 -0.03 -0.69 5.02
CA LEU A 366 -0.96 0.43 4.77
C LEU A 366 -0.45 1.35 3.66
N SER A 367 0.85 1.61 3.60
CA SER A 367 1.46 2.48 2.58
C SER A 367 1.31 1.94 1.15
N PHE A 368 1.14 0.63 0.97
CA PHE A 368 1.04 0.03 -0.37
C PHE A 368 -0.29 0.32 -1.08
N PHE A 369 -1.31 0.81 -0.36
CA PHE A 369 -2.62 1.08 -0.94
C PHE A 369 -3.30 2.35 -0.44
N LEU A 370 -2.88 2.92 0.69
CA LEU A 370 -3.45 4.17 1.17
C LEU A 370 -2.76 5.38 0.51
N PRO A 371 -3.53 6.24 -0.18
CA PRO A 371 -3.02 7.49 -0.71
C PRO A 371 -2.85 8.53 0.41
N SER A 372 -2.02 9.53 0.16
CA SER A 372 -2.01 10.76 0.94
C SER A 372 -3.19 11.65 0.55
N THR A 373 -3.69 12.43 1.52
CA THR A 373 -4.78 13.39 1.28
C THR A 373 -4.30 14.66 0.58
N THR A 374 -2.99 14.91 0.50
CA THR A 374 -2.39 16.17 0.01
C THR A 374 -1.67 16.03 -1.32
N SER A 375 -1.33 14.80 -1.74
CA SER A 375 -0.53 14.51 -2.93
C SER A 375 -0.92 13.16 -3.51
N ASN A 376 -0.62 12.94 -4.79
CA ASN A 376 -0.82 11.65 -5.48
C ASN A 376 0.29 10.62 -5.11
N GLN A 377 0.70 10.61 -3.85
CA GLN A 377 1.72 9.73 -3.30
C GLN A 377 1.11 8.88 -2.19
N ASN A 378 1.80 7.82 -1.79
CA ASN A 378 1.37 7.00 -0.68
C ASN A 378 1.43 7.74 0.68
N LEU A 379 0.79 7.13 1.70
CA LEU A 379 0.71 7.64 3.07
C LEU A 379 2.07 8.08 3.67
N LEU A 380 3.16 7.35 3.40
CA LEU A 380 4.48 7.61 3.99
C LEU A 380 5.23 8.74 3.28
N ARG A 381 4.97 8.94 1.98
CA ARG A 381 5.66 9.95 1.16
C ARG A 381 4.91 11.27 1.08
N GLY A 382 3.59 11.22 1.17
CA GLY A 382 2.76 12.41 0.95
C GLY A 382 2.62 13.32 2.17
N ASN A 383 3.65 13.46 3.02
CA ASN A 383 3.70 14.37 4.16
C ASN A 383 2.48 14.27 5.10
N THR A 384 1.96 13.06 5.33
CA THR A 384 0.87 12.82 6.29
C THR A 384 1.43 12.11 7.51
N ARG A 385 1.10 12.63 8.71
CA ARG A 385 1.42 12.03 10.01
C ARG A 385 0.13 11.55 10.68
N LEU A 386 0.26 10.51 11.50
CA LEU A 386 -0.84 9.88 12.23
C LEU A 386 -0.87 10.40 13.68
N HIS A 387 -1.90 11.14 14.03
CA HIS A 387 -2.13 11.64 15.39
C HIS A 387 -3.04 10.67 16.17
N PRO A 388 -2.67 10.23 17.39
CA PRO A 388 -3.52 9.35 18.19
C PRO A 388 -4.78 10.09 18.70
N VAL A 389 -5.96 9.74 18.19
CA VAL A 389 -7.24 10.38 18.55
C VAL A 389 -8.03 9.59 19.59
N PHE A 390 -8.20 8.29 19.39
CA PHE A 390 -8.95 7.43 20.32
C PHE A 390 -8.42 5.99 20.28
N SER A 391 -8.46 5.32 21.43
CA SER A 391 -8.16 3.89 21.54
C SER A 391 -8.98 3.30 22.68
N THR A 392 -9.54 2.11 22.50
CA THR A 392 -10.26 1.41 23.58
C THR A 392 -9.35 1.07 24.76
N ALA A 393 -8.06 0.79 24.51
CA ALA A 393 -7.08 0.52 25.56
C ALA A 393 -6.73 1.79 26.38
N GLY A 394 -6.71 2.96 25.75
CA GLY A 394 -6.37 4.23 26.42
C GLY A 394 -7.57 5.00 26.99
N HIS A 395 -8.75 4.87 26.37
CA HIS A 395 -9.91 5.73 26.61
C HIS A 395 -11.17 4.98 27.04
N GLY A 396 -11.07 3.65 27.20
CA GLY A 396 -12.17 2.77 27.55
C GLY A 396 -13.12 2.48 26.38
N THR A 397 -14.15 1.69 26.66
CA THR A 397 -15.11 1.17 25.65
C THR A 397 -16.43 1.96 25.59
N SER A 398 -16.47 3.18 26.11
CA SER A 398 -17.69 4.01 26.13
C SER A 398 -17.86 4.82 24.84
N LEU A 399 -19.07 4.76 24.24
CA LEU A 399 -19.43 5.65 23.11
C LEU A 399 -19.37 7.14 23.44
N THR A 400 -19.53 7.53 24.72
CA THR A 400 -19.39 8.94 25.12
C THR A 400 -17.94 9.40 24.97
N SER A 401 -16.99 8.55 25.38
CA SER A 401 -15.55 8.78 25.21
C SER A 401 -15.18 8.83 23.73
N PHE A 402 -15.70 7.88 22.94
CA PHE A 402 -15.54 7.89 21.48
C PHE A 402 -16.08 9.19 20.86
N SER A 403 -17.30 9.59 21.20
CA SER A 403 -17.94 10.80 20.67
C SER A 403 -17.13 12.06 20.98
N HIS A 404 -16.67 12.19 22.23
CA HIS A 404 -15.87 13.33 22.67
C HIS A 404 -14.55 13.46 21.90
N ASN A 405 -13.88 12.33 21.64
CA ASN A 405 -12.57 12.31 20.96
C ASN A 405 -12.68 12.36 19.44
N VAL A 406 -13.53 11.52 18.84
CA VAL A 406 -13.56 11.33 17.39
C VAL A 406 -14.44 12.36 16.69
N LEU A 407 -15.60 12.70 17.26
CA LEU A 407 -16.52 13.63 16.60
C LEU A 407 -16.12 15.11 16.77
N THR A 408 -15.13 15.41 17.61
CA THR A 408 -14.56 16.77 17.73
C THR A 408 -13.37 16.98 16.79
N TRP A 409 -12.80 15.90 16.25
CA TRP A 409 -11.74 15.92 15.26
C TRP A 409 -12.24 16.48 13.93
N GLN A 410 -11.47 17.40 13.33
CA GLN A 410 -11.85 18.15 12.13
C GLN A 410 -11.05 17.79 10.87
N SER A 411 -10.31 16.69 10.90
CA SER A 411 -9.58 16.16 9.74
C SER A 411 -10.03 14.73 9.42
N GLY A 412 -9.47 14.13 8.38
CA GLY A 412 -9.65 12.72 8.07
C GLY A 412 -9.13 11.81 9.19
N THR A 413 -9.60 10.57 9.20
CA THR A 413 -9.25 9.56 10.20
C THR A 413 -9.00 8.19 9.57
N LEU A 414 -8.05 7.45 10.13
CA LEU A 414 -7.83 6.04 9.91
C LEU A 414 -8.38 5.27 11.13
N LEU A 415 -9.39 4.43 10.91
CA LEU A 415 -9.92 3.50 11.90
C LEU A 415 -9.27 2.13 11.72
N LEU A 416 -8.81 1.54 12.81
CA LEU A 416 -8.26 0.18 12.86
C LEU A 416 -8.95 -0.61 13.95
N LEU A 417 -9.35 -1.83 13.62
CA LEU A 417 -10.00 -2.76 14.53
C LEU A 417 -9.28 -4.11 14.44
N GLU A 418 -8.87 -4.61 15.59
CA GLU A 418 -8.29 -5.94 15.76
C GLU A 418 -9.21 -6.78 16.64
N GLY A 419 -9.42 -8.03 16.24
CA GLY A 419 -10.29 -8.96 16.98
C GLY A 419 -10.13 -10.39 16.50
N TYR A 420 -11.07 -11.25 16.86
CA TYR A 420 -11.15 -12.62 16.35
C TYR A 420 -12.53 -12.89 15.74
N ILE A 421 -12.58 -13.86 14.82
CA ILE A 421 -13.83 -14.22 14.16
C ILE A 421 -14.63 -15.15 15.08
N SER A 422 -15.81 -14.72 15.51
CA SER A 422 -16.65 -15.52 16.42
C SER A 422 -17.07 -16.82 15.73
N GLY A 423 -16.78 -17.96 16.38
CA GLY A 423 -17.14 -19.29 15.88
C GLY A 423 -16.05 -20.05 15.12
N SER A 424 -14.83 -19.52 14.98
CA SER A 424 -13.68 -20.33 14.55
C SER A 424 -13.26 -21.31 15.66
N SER A 425 -12.83 -22.52 15.31
CA SER A 425 -12.32 -23.50 16.26
C SER A 425 -11.12 -22.92 17.04
N ARG A 426 -11.06 -23.19 18.35
CA ARG A 426 -10.06 -22.67 19.31
C ARG A 426 -8.60 -22.87 18.91
N ASP A 427 -8.33 -23.84 18.03
CA ASP A 427 -6.97 -24.19 17.58
C ASP A 427 -6.49 -23.35 16.36
N GLN A 428 -7.31 -22.44 15.83
CA GLN A 428 -6.95 -21.56 14.69
C GLN A 428 -7.26 -20.06 14.97
N GLU A 429 -7.07 -19.61 16.21
CA GLU A 429 -7.30 -18.22 16.64
C GLU A 429 -6.24 -17.25 16.06
N THR A 430 -6.23 -17.07 14.74
CA THR A 430 -5.46 -15.99 14.09
C THR A 430 -6.29 -14.70 14.14
N PRO A 431 -5.73 -13.59 14.67
CA PRO A 431 -6.46 -12.33 14.78
C PRO A 431 -6.78 -11.76 13.38
N ILE A 432 -7.95 -11.14 13.28
CA ILE A 432 -8.39 -10.38 12.10
C ILE A 432 -8.18 -8.88 12.37
N THR A 433 -7.55 -8.20 11.41
CA THR A 433 -7.34 -6.75 11.43
C THR A 433 -8.04 -6.13 10.24
N ILE A 434 -9.01 -5.27 10.52
CA ILE A 434 -9.78 -4.52 9.52
C ILE A 434 -9.65 -3.01 9.80
N GLY A 435 -9.97 -2.20 8.80
CA GLY A 435 -9.97 -0.76 8.99
C GLY A 435 -10.80 0.00 7.97
N ALA A 436 -10.89 1.29 8.22
CA ALA A 436 -11.53 2.25 7.33
C ALA A 436 -10.66 3.50 7.23
N PHE A 437 -10.31 3.89 6.00
CA PHE A 437 -9.71 5.18 5.73
C PHE A 437 -10.80 6.17 5.36
N LEU A 438 -10.96 7.20 6.17
CA LEU A 438 -11.97 8.24 6.02
C LEU A 438 -11.26 9.57 5.78
N PRO A 439 -11.06 10.01 4.53
CA PRO A 439 -10.33 11.24 4.24
C PRO A 439 -11.11 12.50 4.65
N GLN A 440 -12.40 12.37 4.96
CA GLN A 440 -13.28 13.46 5.40
C GLN A 440 -13.64 13.31 6.90
N PRO A 441 -13.86 14.42 7.62
CA PRO A 441 -14.34 14.40 9.00
C PRO A 441 -15.70 13.71 9.15
N TRP A 442 -15.92 13.08 10.30
CA TRP A 442 -17.15 12.35 10.62
C TRP A 442 -18.44 13.20 10.58
N LYS A 443 -18.32 14.50 10.85
CA LYS A 443 -19.44 15.45 10.90
C LYS A 443 -19.69 16.21 9.59
N SER A 444 -19.06 15.83 8.48
CA SER A 444 -19.29 16.45 7.17
C SER A 444 -20.67 16.09 6.62
N GLY A 445 -21.72 16.65 7.22
CA GLY A 445 -23.07 16.65 6.68
C GLY A 445 -23.24 17.85 5.74
N THR A 446 -23.42 17.57 4.44
CA THR A 446 -23.92 18.49 3.40
C THR A 446 -23.36 19.92 3.43
N LEU A 447 -22.35 20.21 2.59
CA LEU A 447 -21.94 21.52 2.02
C LEU A 447 -20.54 21.26 1.40
N THR A 448 -20.18 21.49 0.14
CA THR A 448 -20.67 22.40 -0.90
C THR A 448 -20.46 21.76 -2.29
N THR A 449 -21.55 21.50 -3.00
CA THR A 449 -21.57 21.31 -4.44
C THR A 449 -21.13 22.60 -5.13
N HIS A 450 -19.85 22.74 -5.49
CA HIS A 450 -19.35 23.58 -6.61
C HIS A 450 -17.93 23.20 -7.04
N SER A 451 -17.50 21.94 -6.87
CA SER A 451 -16.33 21.45 -7.61
C SER A 451 -16.83 20.68 -8.82
N THR A 452 -16.70 21.29 -10.00
CA THR A 452 -16.90 20.64 -11.32
C THR A 452 -15.72 19.73 -11.69
N LYS A 453 -14.78 19.50 -10.77
CA LYS A 453 -13.65 18.60 -10.98
C LYS A 453 -14.04 17.17 -10.58
N PRO A 454 -13.63 16.15 -11.35
CA PRO A 454 -13.79 14.76 -10.95
C PRO A 454 -13.13 14.55 -9.58
N THR A 455 -13.86 13.87 -8.68
CA THR A 455 -13.34 13.50 -7.35
C THR A 455 -12.09 12.65 -7.52
N GLU A 456 -10.94 13.16 -7.07
CA GLU A 456 -9.69 12.41 -7.12
C GLU A 456 -9.75 11.18 -6.21
N PRO A 457 -9.12 10.06 -6.59
CA PRO A 457 -9.17 8.82 -5.81
C PRO A 457 -8.60 8.98 -4.39
N SER A 458 -7.67 9.92 -4.17
CA SER A 458 -7.10 10.29 -2.86
C SER A 458 -8.13 10.85 -1.87
N THR A 459 -9.29 11.28 -2.35
CA THR A 459 -10.37 11.87 -1.53
C THR A 459 -11.52 10.91 -1.26
N LEU A 460 -11.46 9.68 -1.79
CA LEU A 460 -12.49 8.65 -1.59
C LEU A 460 -12.18 7.83 -0.33
N PRO A 461 -13.20 7.47 0.47
CA PRO A 461 -13.01 6.57 1.60
C PRO A 461 -12.70 5.16 1.10
N CYS A 462 -12.00 4.36 1.89
CA CYS A 462 -11.88 2.93 1.61
C CYS A 462 -12.10 2.10 2.88
N LEU A 463 -12.66 0.90 2.69
CA LEU A 463 -12.81 -0.12 3.72
C LEU A 463 -11.84 -1.25 3.39
N PHE A 464 -11.10 -1.76 4.36
CA PHE A 464 -10.06 -2.74 4.08
C PHE A 464 -9.92 -3.80 5.17
N GLN A 465 -9.32 -4.93 4.80
CA GLN A 465 -8.87 -6.00 5.69
C GLN A 465 -7.37 -6.21 5.43
N LEU A 466 -6.57 -6.22 6.48
CA LEU A 466 -5.12 -6.41 6.39
C LEU A 466 -4.75 -7.88 6.60
N SER A 467 -5.22 -8.50 7.69
CA SER A 467 -4.77 -9.84 8.05
C SER A 467 -5.62 -10.97 7.46
N ARG A 468 -5.06 -12.18 7.39
CA ARG A 468 -5.57 -13.39 6.70
C ARG A 468 -5.58 -13.28 5.18
N LYS A 469 -6.05 -12.15 4.65
CA LYS A 469 -6.06 -11.83 3.22
C LYS A 469 -6.25 -10.32 3.06
N HIS A 470 -5.30 -9.66 2.38
CA HIS A 470 -5.45 -8.25 2.02
C HIS A 470 -6.66 -8.07 1.09
N LEU A 471 -7.50 -7.09 1.42
CA LEU A 471 -8.72 -6.75 0.69
C LEU A 471 -8.98 -5.26 0.82
N VAL A 472 -9.29 -4.60 -0.30
CA VAL A 472 -9.68 -3.18 -0.31
C VAL A 472 -11.00 -3.02 -1.07
N LEU A 473 -11.93 -2.31 -0.44
CA LEU A 473 -13.20 -1.87 -1.00
C LEU A 473 -13.12 -0.36 -1.20
N GLN A 474 -12.89 0.05 -2.43
CA GLN A 474 -12.70 1.46 -2.79
C GLN A 474 -14.02 2.23 -2.69
N GLY A 475 -13.92 3.50 -2.33
CA GLY A 475 -15.07 4.40 -2.28
C GLY A 475 -15.68 4.59 -3.67
N ASN A 476 -16.99 4.67 -3.71
CA ASN A 476 -17.72 4.91 -4.93
C ASN A 476 -17.73 6.41 -5.24
N SER A 477 -17.16 6.80 -6.38
CA SER A 477 -17.15 8.19 -6.86
C SER A 477 -18.47 8.63 -7.48
N SER A 478 -19.42 7.71 -7.67
CA SER A 478 -20.70 8.01 -8.33
C SER A 478 -21.57 8.98 -7.51
N PRO A 479 -22.12 10.04 -8.14
CA PRO A 479 -23.01 10.98 -7.47
C PRO A 479 -24.31 10.33 -6.98
N SER A 480 -24.69 9.15 -7.51
CA SER A 480 -25.90 8.43 -7.10
C SER A 480 -25.85 7.91 -5.65
N VAL A 481 -24.66 7.86 -5.07
CA VAL A 481 -24.39 7.33 -3.73
C VAL A 481 -24.41 8.44 -2.65
N GLN A 482 -24.33 9.71 -3.05
CA GLN A 482 -24.35 10.86 -2.15
C GLN A 482 -25.78 11.19 -1.67
N LYS A 483 -26.42 10.24 -0.99
CA LYS A 483 -27.75 10.40 -0.40
C LYS A 483 -27.62 10.76 1.09
N PRO A 484 -28.45 11.67 1.63
CA PRO A 484 -28.42 12.03 3.05
C PRO A 484 -28.61 10.83 4.01
N ASN A 485 -29.31 9.78 3.57
CA ASN A 485 -29.52 8.56 4.34
C ASN A 485 -28.39 7.52 4.17
N MET A 486 -27.28 7.87 3.53
CA MET A 486 -26.14 7.01 3.29
C MET A 486 -24.81 7.75 3.48
N PRO A 487 -24.54 8.30 4.68
CA PRO A 487 -23.23 8.86 4.95
C PRO A 487 -22.17 7.76 4.99
N THR A 488 -20.92 8.11 4.68
CA THR A 488 -19.80 7.18 4.75
C THR A 488 -19.62 6.60 6.15
N ALA A 489 -19.70 7.44 7.17
CA ALA A 489 -19.61 7.04 8.58
C ALA A 489 -20.75 7.66 9.38
N TYR A 490 -21.29 6.90 10.32
CA TYR A 490 -22.40 7.27 11.17
C TYR A 490 -22.14 6.84 12.61
N PHE A 491 -22.50 7.71 13.54
CA PHE A 491 -22.42 7.47 14.97
C PHE A 491 -23.79 7.68 15.60
N SER A 492 -24.20 6.76 16.47
CA SER A 492 -25.41 6.88 17.28
C SER A 492 -25.19 6.20 18.62
N THR A 493 -25.65 6.84 19.69
CA THR A 493 -25.62 6.27 21.04
C THR A 493 -26.49 5.03 21.19
N HIS A 494 -27.43 4.79 20.26
CA HIS A 494 -28.35 3.66 20.30
C HIS A 494 -27.94 2.50 19.39
N SER A 495 -27.24 2.77 18.29
CA SER A 495 -26.87 1.76 17.29
C SER A 495 -25.37 1.55 17.13
N GLY A 496 -24.55 2.30 17.86
CA GLY A 496 -23.09 2.23 17.78
C GLY A 496 -22.53 2.99 16.59
N ILE A 497 -21.49 2.42 15.97
CA ILE A 497 -20.77 3.01 14.83
C ILE A 497 -21.14 2.23 13.57
N SER A 498 -21.36 2.92 12.46
CA SER A 498 -21.68 2.28 11.17
C SER A 498 -20.95 2.97 10.04
N ILE A 499 -20.32 2.19 9.16
CA ILE A 499 -19.55 2.67 8.01
C ILE A 499 -20.09 1.97 6.76
N GLY A 500 -20.46 2.74 5.74
CA GLY A 500 -21.04 2.23 4.49
C GLY A 500 -22.46 1.64 4.66
N CYS A 501 -23.21 2.07 5.67
CA CYS A 501 -24.57 1.58 5.93
C CYS A 501 -25.63 2.58 5.46
N GLN A 502 -26.81 2.05 5.13
CA GLN A 502 -28.01 2.86 4.97
C GLN A 502 -28.63 3.14 6.34
N ILE A 503 -28.90 4.41 6.61
CA ILE A 503 -29.53 4.86 7.85
C ILE A 503 -31.05 4.86 7.67
N PRO A 504 -31.80 4.17 8.55
CA PRO A 504 -33.26 4.21 8.51
C PRO A 504 -33.78 5.61 8.89
N PRO A 505 -34.96 6.01 8.37
CA PRO A 505 -35.57 7.27 8.76
C PRO A 505 -35.84 7.30 10.27
N SER A 506 -35.62 8.45 10.89
CA SER A 506 -35.84 8.63 12.32
C SER A 506 -37.33 8.46 12.65
N SER A 507 -37.66 7.44 13.45
CA SER A 507 -39.01 7.21 13.96
C SER A 507 -39.02 7.20 15.48
N ARG A 508 -40.02 7.87 16.07
CA ARG A 508 -40.20 7.94 17.53
C ARG A 508 -40.70 6.62 18.12
N THR A 509 -41.21 5.71 17.30
CA THR A 509 -41.87 4.46 17.72
C THR A 509 -41.07 3.20 17.37
N GLN A 510 -40.16 3.27 16.39
CA GLN A 510 -39.29 2.15 16.00
C GLN A 510 -37.87 2.65 15.75
N GLN A 511 -36.94 2.23 16.60
CA GLN A 511 -35.50 2.44 16.38
C GLN A 511 -34.96 1.29 15.53
N LEU A 512 -35.04 1.44 14.21
CA LEU A 512 -34.41 0.50 13.28
C LEU A 512 -32.88 0.70 13.30
N ARG A 513 -32.13 -0.40 13.16
CA ARG A 513 -30.66 -0.35 13.08
C ARG A 513 -30.21 -0.04 11.64
N PRO A 514 -29.05 0.61 11.47
CA PRO A 514 -28.42 0.76 10.17
C PRO A 514 -28.25 -0.61 9.47
N SER A 515 -28.54 -0.66 8.17
CA SER A 515 -28.42 -1.88 7.37
C SER A 515 -27.26 -1.80 6.39
N PRO A 516 -26.54 -2.91 6.15
CA PRO A 516 -25.50 -2.95 5.12
C PRO A 516 -26.10 -2.64 3.74
N LEU A 517 -25.42 -1.84 2.93
CA LEU A 517 -25.85 -1.53 1.56
C LEU A 517 -24.66 -1.45 0.60
N GLY A 518 -24.79 -2.10 -0.55
CA GLY A 518 -23.71 -2.21 -1.54
C GLY A 518 -22.69 -3.27 -1.16
N ALA A 519 -21.47 -3.10 -1.64
CA ALA A 519 -20.45 -4.13 -1.56
C ALA A 519 -19.68 -4.20 -0.24
N GLY A 520 -19.68 -3.14 0.57
CA GLY A 520 -18.89 -3.08 1.80
C GLY A 520 -19.63 -2.36 2.91
N SER A 521 -19.59 -2.90 4.13
CA SER A 521 -19.98 -2.14 5.33
C SER A 521 -19.36 -2.72 6.60
N LEU A 522 -19.22 -1.86 7.61
CA LEU A 522 -18.76 -2.22 8.94
C LEU A 522 -19.73 -1.63 9.97
N THR A 523 -20.22 -2.47 10.88
CA THR A 523 -21.02 -2.02 12.03
C THR A 523 -20.35 -2.46 13.32
N ILE A 524 -20.19 -1.54 14.27
CA ILE A 524 -19.65 -1.80 15.60
C ILE A 524 -20.77 -1.50 16.59
N ASP A 525 -20.95 -2.39 17.56
CA ASP A 525 -22.03 -2.29 18.53
C ASP A 525 -21.83 -1.14 19.55
N VAL A 526 -22.80 -1.00 20.45
CA VAL A 526 -22.80 0.08 21.46
C VAL A 526 -21.73 -0.13 22.54
N GLY A 527 -21.37 -1.39 22.84
CA GLY A 527 -20.32 -1.72 23.79
C GLY A 527 -18.90 -1.55 23.25
N LEU A 528 -18.73 -1.36 21.94
CA LEU A 528 -17.43 -1.49 21.26
C LEU A 528 -16.79 -2.87 21.49
N GLU A 529 -17.61 -3.89 21.68
CA GLU A 529 -17.20 -5.26 21.99
C GLU A 529 -17.28 -6.17 20.76
N THR A 530 -18.21 -5.89 19.85
CA THR A 530 -18.46 -6.71 18.67
C THR A 530 -18.62 -5.88 17.40
N ALA A 531 -18.19 -6.44 16.28
CA ALA A 531 -18.36 -5.87 14.97
C ALA A 531 -18.96 -6.89 13.99
N ASN A 532 -19.63 -6.37 12.96
CA ASN A 532 -20.01 -7.12 11.78
C ASN A 532 -19.39 -6.44 10.56
N PHE A 533 -18.51 -7.17 9.88
CA PHE A 533 -17.91 -6.79 8.62
C PHE A 533 -18.62 -7.52 7.48
N HIS A 534 -19.12 -6.77 6.50
CA HIS A 534 -19.90 -7.32 5.39
C HIS A 534 -19.23 -6.97 4.07
N VAL A 535 -18.96 -8.01 3.27
CA VAL A 535 -18.38 -7.90 1.93
C VAL A 535 -19.30 -8.62 0.96
N SER A 536 -19.74 -7.94 -0.09
CA SER A 536 -20.47 -8.53 -1.19
C SER A 536 -19.70 -8.33 -2.50
N PRO A 537 -19.57 -9.37 -3.34
CA PRO A 537 -18.94 -9.26 -4.65
C PRO A 537 -19.81 -8.48 -5.66
N ILE A 538 -21.06 -8.19 -5.30
CA ILE A 538 -22.04 -7.53 -6.16
C ILE A 538 -22.63 -6.34 -5.40
N GLY A 539 -22.80 -5.21 -6.08
CA GLY A 539 -23.50 -4.05 -5.52
C GLY A 539 -22.75 -2.74 -5.71
N GLN A 540 -23.12 -2.00 -6.76
CA GLN A 540 -22.53 -0.69 -7.09
C GLN A 540 -23.32 0.50 -6.50
N ASN A 541 -24.36 0.22 -5.72
CA ASN A 541 -25.30 1.24 -5.23
C ASN A 541 -24.98 1.73 -3.81
N GLY A 542 -23.87 1.28 -3.21
CA GLY A 542 -23.43 1.67 -1.87
C GLY A 542 -22.15 2.52 -1.88
N VAL A 543 -21.74 2.94 -0.68
CA VAL A 543 -20.56 3.79 -0.44
C VAL A 543 -19.27 3.16 -0.94
N PHE A 544 -19.16 1.84 -0.85
CA PHE A 544 -17.99 1.10 -1.31
C PHE A 544 -18.32 0.20 -2.50
N LEU A 545 -17.38 0.12 -3.43
CA LEU A 545 -17.40 -0.73 -4.60
C LEU A 545 -16.98 -2.17 -4.24
N PRO A 546 -17.42 -3.16 -5.04
CA PRO A 546 -17.00 -4.54 -4.85
C PRO A 546 -15.48 -4.70 -5.00
N PRO A 547 -14.90 -5.71 -4.33
CA PRO A 547 -13.49 -5.99 -4.46
C PRO A 547 -13.18 -6.34 -5.91
N ALA A 548 -12.22 -5.64 -6.51
CA ALA A 548 -11.90 -5.83 -7.92
C ALA A 548 -11.38 -7.25 -8.20
N THR A 549 -10.72 -7.89 -7.24
CA THR A 549 -10.06 -9.20 -7.37
C THR A 549 -11.00 -10.41 -7.21
N GLY A 550 -12.32 -10.21 -7.11
CA GLY A 550 -13.28 -11.32 -7.11
C GLY A 550 -13.20 -12.13 -8.40
N GLY A 551 -13.00 -13.45 -8.29
CA GLY A 551 -13.12 -14.35 -9.42
C GLY A 551 -14.59 -14.49 -9.85
N PRO A 552 -14.89 -14.92 -11.08
CA PRO A 552 -16.27 -15.12 -11.54
C PRO A 552 -17.08 -16.14 -10.72
N SER A 553 -16.41 -16.94 -9.87
CA SER A 553 -17.02 -17.91 -8.95
C SER A 553 -17.31 -17.35 -7.55
N ASP A 554 -16.75 -16.20 -7.16
CA ASP A 554 -17.00 -15.59 -5.84
C ASP A 554 -18.33 -14.82 -5.90
N THR A 555 -19.42 -15.54 -5.71
CA THR A 555 -20.79 -14.99 -5.73
C THR A 555 -21.40 -14.86 -4.33
N SER A 556 -20.73 -15.40 -3.31
CA SER A 556 -21.25 -15.41 -1.94
C SER A 556 -20.89 -14.13 -1.20
N THR A 557 -21.93 -13.41 -0.77
CA THR A 557 -21.79 -12.37 0.26
C THR A 557 -21.26 -12.97 1.56
N THR A 558 -20.19 -12.38 2.07
CA THR A 558 -19.55 -12.80 3.32
C THR A 558 -19.92 -11.83 4.44
N ARG A 559 -20.37 -12.37 5.57
CA ARG A 559 -20.60 -11.62 6.80
C ARG A 559 -19.74 -12.21 7.91
N THR A 560 -18.76 -11.43 8.35
CA THR A 560 -17.83 -11.81 9.41
C THR A 560 -18.24 -11.15 10.71
N HIS A 561 -18.55 -11.95 11.73
CA HIS A 561 -18.75 -11.47 13.09
C HIS A 561 -17.42 -11.47 13.82
N ILE A 562 -17.08 -10.35 14.45
CA ILE A 562 -15.77 -10.11 15.06
C ILE A 562 -15.99 -9.70 16.51
N ASP A 563 -15.33 -10.39 17.42
CA ASP A 563 -15.20 -9.98 18.81
C ASP A 563 -13.95 -9.10 18.92
N ILE A 564 -14.13 -7.86 19.38
CA ILE A 564 -13.14 -6.79 19.31
C ILE A 564 -12.20 -6.89 20.51
N TYR A 565 -10.90 -6.89 20.24
CA TYR A 565 -9.87 -6.70 21.26
C TYR A 565 -9.45 -5.23 21.36
N ASN A 566 -9.10 -4.64 20.22
CA ASN A 566 -8.60 -3.27 20.15
C ASN A 566 -9.30 -2.52 19.03
N LEU A 567 -9.68 -1.27 19.32
CA LEU A 567 -10.15 -0.31 18.32
C LEU A 567 -9.34 0.97 18.50
N GLU A 568 -8.71 1.42 17.42
CA GLU A 568 -7.89 2.63 17.38
C GLU A 568 -8.36 3.56 16.26
N ILE A 569 -8.33 4.87 16.55
CA ILE A 569 -8.63 5.95 15.62
C ILE A 569 -7.41 6.88 15.57
N TRP A 570 -6.86 7.02 14.37
CA TRP A 570 -5.73 7.87 14.05
C TRP A 570 -6.20 9.04 13.20
N GLY A 571 -5.94 10.26 13.62
CA GLY A 571 -6.21 11.47 12.86
C GLY A 571 -5.11 11.73 11.83
N LEU A 572 -5.50 12.14 10.63
CA LEU A 572 -4.57 12.50 9.56
C LEU A 572 -4.18 13.98 9.72
N VAL A 573 -2.87 14.25 9.85
CA VAL A 573 -2.34 15.62 10.00
C VAL A 573 -1.23 15.84 8.97
N PRO A 574 -1.23 16.97 8.23
CA PRO A 574 -0.09 17.31 7.38
C PRO A 574 1.19 17.48 8.18
N ASP A 575 2.33 17.14 7.60
CA ASP A 575 3.63 17.29 8.25
C ASP A 575 3.91 18.78 8.52
N PRO A 576 4.17 19.18 9.78
CA PRO A 576 4.43 20.58 10.13
C PRO A 576 5.63 21.19 9.38
N SER A 577 6.63 20.39 9.01
CA SER A 577 7.87 20.85 8.37
C SER A 577 7.71 21.31 6.92
N THR A 578 6.62 20.92 6.25
CA THR A 578 6.37 21.24 4.83
C THR A 578 5.31 22.31 4.61
N SER A 579 4.84 22.94 5.69
CA SER A 579 3.94 24.09 5.65
C SER A 579 4.65 25.29 5.01
N THR A 580 4.62 25.37 3.68
CA THR A 580 5.01 26.60 2.97
C THR A 580 4.19 27.76 3.53
N ALA A 581 4.87 28.84 3.89
CA ALA A 581 4.44 29.99 4.67
C ALA A 581 3.27 30.84 4.08
N SER A 582 2.17 30.20 3.66
CA SER A 582 0.99 30.87 3.11
C SER A 582 -0.27 30.15 3.59
N GLU A 583 -0.68 30.52 4.81
CA GLU A 583 -1.90 30.23 5.59
C GLU A 583 -1.51 29.58 6.93
N PRO A 584 -1.30 30.36 8.01
CA PRO A 584 -1.11 29.84 9.35
C PRO A 584 -2.45 29.33 9.89
N GLY A 585 -2.92 28.22 9.34
CA GLY A 585 -4.05 27.48 9.89
C GLY A 585 -3.62 26.71 11.12
N GLN A 586 -4.40 26.77 12.20
CA GLN A 586 -4.20 25.91 13.37
C GLN A 586 -4.29 24.44 12.96
N SER A 587 -3.39 23.60 13.46
CA SER A 587 -3.44 22.16 13.20
C SER A 587 -4.75 21.56 13.72
N ALA A 588 -5.22 20.45 13.14
CA ALA A 588 -6.45 19.79 13.59
C ALA A 588 -6.40 19.40 15.08
N ALA A 589 -5.21 19.07 15.58
CA ALA A 589 -4.95 18.80 17.00
C ALA A 589 -5.09 20.07 17.86
N GLU A 590 -4.52 21.21 17.45
CA GLU A 590 -4.68 22.49 18.15
C GLU A 590 -6.14 22.93 18.19
N LEU A 591 -6.87 22.79 17.07
CA LEU A 591 -8.30 23.12 17.00
C LEU A 591 -9.13 22.26 17.96
N GLN A 592 -8.81 20.97 18.05
CA GLN A 592 -9.46 20.08 18.99
C GLN A 592 -9.16 20.46 20.45
N GLN A 593 -7.89 20.70 20.78
CA GLN A 593 -7.49 21.10 22.12
C GLN A 593 -8.14 22.43 22.54
N ALA A 594 -8.11 23.44 21.67
CA ALA A 594 -8.74 24.74 21.93
C ALA A 594 -10.25 24.60 22.19
N ARG A 595 -10.93 23.68 21.47
CA ARG A 595 -12.35 23.38 21.67
C ARG A 595 -12.61 22.73 23.02
N TRP A 596 -11.80 21.75 23.41
CA TRP A 596 -11.93 21.11 24.72
C TRP A 596 -11.65 22.08 25.87
N GLU A 597 -10.63 22.93 25.75
CA GLU A 597 -10.36 23.96 26.75
C GLU A 597 -11.49 24.98 26.86
N PHE A 598 -12.10 25.36 25.73
CA PHE A 598 -13.28 26.21 25.72
C PHE A 598 -14.45 25.53 26.45
N GLU A 599 -14.72 24.27 26.12
CA GLU A 599 -15.79 23.48 26.75
C GLU A 599 -15.55 23.30 28.25
N ALA A 600 -14.32 23.02 28.68
CA ALA A 600 -13.94 22.92 30.09
C ALA A 600 -14.16 24.25 30.83
N ARG A 601 -13.69 25.37 30.28
CA ARG A 601 -13.92 26.71 30.84
C ARG A 601 -15.40 27.06 30.91
N GLU A 602 -16.17 26.67 29.91
CA GLU A 602 -17.62 26.88 29.86
C GLU A 602 -18.35 26.00 30.90
N ALA A 603 -17.94 24.74 31.05
CA ALA A 603 -18.46 23.81 32.05
C ALA A 603 -18.16 24.29 33.48
N GLU A 604 -16.96 24.82 33.74
CA GLU A 604 -16.62 25.47 35.02
C GLU A 604 -17.48 26.71 35.26
N ARG A 605 -17.73 27.52 34.23
CA ARG A 605 -18.65 28.67 34.33
C ARG A 605 -20.07 28.19 34.69
N ARG A 606 -20.56 27.12 34.07
CA ARG A 606 -21.88 26.52 34.39
C ARG A 606 -21.91 25.97 35.81
N ARG A 607 -20.85 25.29 36.26
CA ARG A 607 -20.72 24.80 37.64
C ARG A 607 -20.73 25.96 38.63
N ASN A 608 -19.96 27.02 38.36
CA ASN A 608 -19.88 28.21 39.21
C ASN A 608 -21.20 28.97 39.22
N LEU A 609 -21.95 29.01 38.11
CA LEU A 609 -23.30 29.56 38.07
C LEU A 609 -24.28 28.70 38.86
N ASN A 610 -24.23 27.37 38.76
CA ASN A 610 -25.10 26.48 39.55
C ASN A 610 -24.80 26.59 41.05
N LEU A 611 -23.53 26.76 41.43
CA LEU A 611 -23.11 27.03 42.81
C LEU A 611 -23.61 28.41 43.29
N LYS A 612 -23.52 29.46 42.46
CA LYS A 612 -23.95 30.83 42.80
C LYS A 612 -25.47 31.04 42.72
N ALA A 613 -26.16 30.28 41.87
CA ALA A 613 -27.62 30.28 41.73
C ALA A 613 -28.31 29.36 42.75
N GLY A 614 -27.56 28.82 43.72
CA GLY A 614 -28.08 28.11 44.87
C GLY A 614 -28.58 26.69 44.59
N ALA A 615 -28.29 26.05 43.46
CA ALA A 615 -28.81 24.71 43.14
C ALA A 615 -28.07 23.54 43.85
N GLY A 616 -27.61 23.75 45.08
CA GLY A 616 -27.02 22.76 46.00
C GLY A 616 -27.44 23.08 47.44
N ASP A 617 -26.95 22.35 48.45
CA ASP A 617 -27.38 22.40 49.88
C ASP A 617 -27.78 23.78 50.42
N SER A 618 -27.15 24.87 49.96
CA SER A 618 -27.56 26.25 50.25
C SER A 618 -29.01 26.63 49.88
N ALA A 619 -29.65 26.07 48.84
CA ALA A 619 -31.08 26.30 48.56
C ALA A 619 -31.98 25.51 49.50
N ALA A 620 -31.58 24.30 49.87
CA ALA A 620 -32.31 23.51 50.86
C ALA A 620 -32.20 24.17 52.24
N GLU A 621 -31.03 24.69 52.60
CA GLU A 621 -30.79 25.46 53.82
C GLU A 621 -31.46 26.84 53.78
N SER A 622 -31.47 27.54 52.64
CA SER A 622 -32.19 28.82 52.50
C SER A 622 -33.71 28.63 52.52
N ALA A 623 -34.21 27.54 51.92
CA ALA A 623 -35.62 27.19 52.00
C ALA A 623 -36.01 26.76 53.42
N ARG A 624 -35.14 26.04 54.13
CA ARG A 624 -35.32 25.70 55.55
C ARG A 624 -35.29 26.92 56.45
N TRP A 625 -34.37 27.86 56.22
CA TRP A 625 -34.30 29.15 56.93
C TRP A 625 -35.52 30.02 56.66
N LEU A 626 -36.03 30.05 55.43
CA LEU A 626 -37.29 30.73 55.09
C LEU A 626 -38.52 30.08 55.75
N LEU A 627 -38.54 28.74 55.86
CA LEU A 627 -39.62 28.02 56.54
C LEU A 627 -39.55 28.15 58.07
N GLU A 628 -38.35 28.27 58.63
CA GLU A 628 -38.11 28.52 60.05
C GLU A 628 -38.48 29.97 60.44
N THR A 629 -38.12 30.96 59.62
CA THR A 629 -38.52 32.37 59.82
C THR A 629 -39.99 32.62 59.54
N ALA A 630 -40.63 31.83 58.66
CA ALA A 630 -42.08 31.81 58.47
C ALA A 630 -42.84 31.01 59.55
N GLY A 631 -42.14 30.40 60.51
CA GLY A 631 -42.74 29.69 61.66
C GLY A 631 -43.34 28.32 61.33
N LEU A 632 -43.03 27.73 60.17
CA LEU A 632 -43.57 26.44 59.72
C LEU A 632 -42.75 25.22 60.16
N ILE A 633 -41.49 25.40 60.58
CA ILE A 633 -40.63 24.32 61.08
C ILE A 633 -40.12 24.71 62.47
N GLY A 634 -40.70 24.09 63.50
CA GLY A 634 -40.25 24.20 64.90
C GLY A 634 -39.59 22.92 65.36
N ASP A 635 -38.42 23.04 65.95
CA ASP A 635 -37.57 21.95 66.45
C ASP A 635 -38.32 21.10 67.47
N SER A 636 -38.70 19.87 67.10
CA SER A 636 -39.40 18.93 67.98
C SER A 636 -38.47 17.82 68.44
N THR A 637 -37.55 18.14 69.34
CA THR A 637 -36.83 17.11 70.11
C THR A 637 -36.69 17.46 71.61
N GLY A 638 -37.55 16.86 72.43
CA GLY A 638 -37.16 16.28 73.73
C GLY A 638 -37.54 17.02 75.03
N ARG A 639 -38.59 16.57 75.72
CA ARG A 639 -38.54 15.61 76.86
C ARG A 639 -39.87 15.56 77.65
N PRO A 640 -40.17 14.42 78.31
CA PRO A 640 -41.42 14.21 79.04
C PRO A 640 -41.34 14.81 80.46
N ARG A 641 -42.45 15.32 80.97
CA ARG A 641 -42.63 15.54 82.41
C ARG A 641 -43.95 14.93 82.87
N GLN A 642 -43.79 14.06 83.85
CA GLN A 642 -44.82 13.34 84.58
C GLN A 642 -45.76 14.28 85.35
N SER A 643 -47.00 13.81 85.44
CA SER A 643 -48.04 14.01 86.46
C SER A 643 -47.68 14.76 87.75
N ALA A 644 -48.56 15.68 88.11
CA ALA A 644 -49.30 15.60 89.37
C ALA A 644 -50.76 15.26 89.03
#